data_AF-A0A920DE07-F1
#
_entry.id   AF-A0A920DE07-F1
#
_cell.length_a   1.000
_cell.length_b   1.000
_cell.length_c   1.000
_cell.angle_alpha   90.00
_cell.angle_beta   90.00
_cell.angle_gamma   90.00
#
_symmetry.space_group_name_H-M   'P 1'
#
loop_
_entity.id
_entity.type
_entity.pdbx_description
1 polymer ?
#
loop_
_entity_poly.entity_id
_entity_poly.type
_entity_poly.pdbx_seq_one_letter_code
_entity_poly.pdbx_strand_id
1 'polypeptide(L)'
;MRNRFHLRRMLSLTLAMVMLAVLWVSPAMAAETTVDKTDVVDIVLSDDRITVDGEAASKDSKSPVYVGGEIIYYHDQDTYESGNPYGEGTEDEKHSEEEAALHTAVTFTKEGTYRISGKLSYGQIVVDLGEDRRTDPTAVVNLILDGADINCTIAPAVIFYNVYESDQAWVAYDNGETEEYTASATQDTTDAGANVILADGSVNNISGSHVARIYKDNDQKKKKYKYDGAFYSVQSMNVNGEKLGTGVLNLTADNEGMDTEMHLTINGGKINIQSQDDGINTNEDGVSVTTINGGSLHVVAGLGSEGDGIDSNGYLVINGGTVISLAKPQSDSGLDADKGSYINGGYVVATGSTMDWAESDSKQVTMNLQFASSQNAEEAIIVTDLEGKVVFAYDPEKDESSGENYRGYQGAVISSPEFQVGQSYNIYVGGDVNGKEVDGLYDVSTVTGFSKEATKQQYTGTDVGMGGPGGEQPEIPDDSQRPALPEDGQRPELPDGVTPGNGEMPGGERPELPDDSQRPALPPDGEMPGANGESSTGQASTVFYMTDKVNAFSGVADFKASSMFTDVAADAWYADDITNVVNKGLMNGMSSTTFGPNMNLTRGMMATILYRMAGSPDVTGDAAFSDVSSDKYYAKAVAWAAKQGIVEGYKDGTFRPNDNMTREMMVTVLYRMAGSPDITADSGFPDVTSTKYYAAATAWAVKQGIVNGYPDGTFKPDTNITRAQTAAILSRNTAN
;
A
#
# COMPACT_ATOMS: atom_id res chain seq x y z
N MET A 1 -17.32 24.13 -76.03
CA MET A 1 -17.76 22.79 -76.49
C MET A 1 -17.65 21.82 -75.33
N ARG A 2 -18.77 21.18 -74.99
CA ARG A 2 -18.98 19.86 -74.36
C ARG A 2 -18.04 19.34 -73.23
N ASN A 3 -18.63 19.23 -72.04
CA ASN A 3 -19.03 17.98 -71.35
C ASN A 3 -17.95 17.07 -70.68
N ARG A 4 -18.02 16.89 -69.34
CA ARG A 4 -18.34 15.63 -68.59
C ARG A 4 -17.62 15.46 -67.21
N PHE A 5 -18.46 15.19 -66.20
CA PHE A 5 -18.36 14.24 -65.06
C PHE A 5 -17.16 14.20 -64.07
N HIS A 6 -17.50 14.57 -62.82
CA HIS A 6 -17.38 13.87 -61.51
C HIS A 6 -16.05 13.36 -60.89
N LEU A 7 -15.90 13.81 -59.63
CA LEU A 7 -15.44 13.11 -58.39
C LEU A 7 -13.94 13.03 -58.07
N ARG A 8 -13.49 13.78 -57.03
CA ARG A 8 -13.00 13.28 -55.71
C ARG A 8 -12.09 14.29 -54.99
N ARG A 9 -12.23 14.30 -53.66
CA ARG A 9 -11.32 14.80 -52.60
C ARG A 9 -11.17 16.33 -52.44
N MET A 10 -11.95 16.88 -51.50
CA MET A 10 -11.52 18.01 -50.69
C MET A 10 -11.19 17.48 -49.29
N LEU A 11 -9.90 17.48 -48.94
CA LEU A 11 -9.43 17.53 -47.56
C LEU A 11 -9.46 19.01 -47.17
N SER A 12 -10.32 19.37 -46.23
CA SER A 12 -10.36 20.70 -45.61
C SER A 12 -9.97 20.52 -44.15
N LEU A 13 -8.76 20.97 -43.81
CA LEU A 13 -8.32 21.18 -42.43
C LEU A 13 -9.23 22.26 -41.79
N THR A 14 -9.88 21.93 -40.69
CA THR A 14 -10.40 22.92 -39.74
C THR A 14 -9.95 22.56 -38.33
N LEU A 15 -8.86 23.22 -37.94
CA LEU A 15 -8.52 23.77 -36.62
C LEU A 15 -9.28 23.19 -35.40
N ALA A 16 -8.59 22.33 -34.64
CA ALA A 16 -8.93 22.06 -33.25
C ALA A 16 -8.07 22.97 -32.36
N MET A 17 -8.72 23.87 -31.62
CA MET A 17 -8.11 24.60 -30.51
C MET A 17 -7.84 23.62 -29.36
N VAL A 18 -6.58 23.29 -29.14
CA VAL A 18 -6.11 22.72 -27.88
C VAL A 18 -5.83 23.90 -26.95
N MET A 19 -6.65 24.07 -25.92
CA MET A 19 -6.31 24.95 -24.79
C MET A 19 -5.19 24.27 -24.00
N LEU A 20 -3.98 24.81 -24.14
CA LEU A 20 -2.84 24.50 -23.30
C LEU A 20 -3.06 25.20 -21.95
N ALA A 21 -3.61 24.50 -20.97
CA ALA A 21 -3.54 24.93 -19.58
C ALA A 21 -2.12 24.65 -19.09
N VAL A 22 -1.26 25.67 -19.12
CA VAL A 22 0.05 25.64 -18.46
C VAL A 22 -0.22 25.79 -16.96
N LEU A 23 -0.39 24.66 -16.27
CA LEU A 23 -0.25 24.59 -14.83
C LEU A 23 1.24 24.76 -14.52
N TRP A 24 1.57 25.85 -13.83
CA TRP A 24 2.86 26.00 -13.15
C TRP A 24 2.87 25.02 -11.98
N VAL A 25 3.29 23.78 -12.24
CA VAL A 25 3.85 22.93 -11.20
C VAL A 25 5.29 23.39 -11.06
N SER A 26 5.63 24.03 -9.94
CA SER A 26 7.03 24.23 -9.57
C SER A 26 7.66 22.84 -9.45
N PRO A 27 8.67 22.47 -10.25
CA PRO A 27 9.47 21.33 -9.90
C PRO A 27 10.23 21.73 -8.63
N ALA A 28 10.12 20.92 -7.58
CA ALA A 28 11.18 20.90 -6.57
C ALA A 28 12.46 20.59 -7.35
N MET A 29 13.32 21.60 -7.51
CA MET A 29 14.61 21.42 -8.15
C MET A 29 15.43 20.54 -7.22
N ALA A 30 15.60 19.26 -7.58
CA ALA A 30 16.72 18.48 -7.08
C ALA A 30 17.99 19.28 -7.41
N ALA A 31 18.70 19.72 -6.36
CA ALA A 31 19.95 20.43 -6.51
C ALA A 31 20.95 19.52 -7.25
N GLU A 32 21.58 20.09 -8.27
CA GLU A 32 22.48 19.39 -9.17
C GLU A 32 23.84 19.17 -8.50
N THR A 33 24.10 17.99 -7.93
CA THR A 33 25.45 17.54 -7.58
C THR A 33 26.07 16.82 -8.78
N THR A 34 26.49 17.58 -9.79
CA THR A 34 27.44 17.04 -10.78
C THR A 34 28.81 16.93 -10.10
N VAL A 35 29.12 15.76 -9.53
CA VAL A 35 30.46 15.44 -9.06
C VAL A 35 31.38 15.32 -10.28
N ASP A 36 32.40 16.17 -10.37
CA ASP A 36 33.41 16.08 -11.41
C ASP A 36 34.19 14.77 -11.23
N LYS A 37 34.36 13.99 -12.31
CA LYS A 37 34.94 12.63 -12.24
C LYS A 37 36.39 12.60 -11.74
N THR A 38 37.05 13.75 -11.61
CA THR A 38 38.43 13.86 -11.12
C THR A 38 38.57 13.92 -9.61
N ASP A 39 37.48 14.11 -8.86
CA ASP A 39 37.50 14.26 -7.39
C ASP A 39 36.88 13.05 -6.65
N VAL A 40 36.61 11.95 -7.37
CA VAL A 40 36.13 10.69 -6.79
C VAL A 40 37.30 9.76 -6.53
N VAL A 41 37.40 9.27 -5.30
CA VAL A 41 38.39 8.27 -4.89
C VAL A 41 37.79 6.88 -5.07
N ASP A 42 38.43 6.03 -5.88
CA ASP A 42 37.94 4.68 -6.16
C ASP A 42 38.44 3.69 -5.09
N ILE A 43 37.51 3.02 -4.42
CA ILE A 43 37.75 1.99 -3.41
C ILE A 43 37.29 0.65 -3.96
N VAL A 44 38.21 -0.29 -4.07
CA VAL A 44 37.90 -1.67 -4.49
C VAL A 44 38.14 -2.60 -3.32
N LEU A 45 37.05 -3.23 -2.89
CA LEU A 45 36.98 -4.16 -1.77
C LEU A 45 37.37 -5.58 -2.21
N SER A 46 38.14 -6.26 -1.37
CA SER A 46 38.47 -7.67 -1.48
C SER A 46 38.96 -8.18 -0.13
N ASP A 47 38.57 -9.41 0.23
CA ASP A 47 39.06 -10.11 1.44
C ASP A 47 40.60 -10.21 1.49
N ASP A 48 41.27 -10.29 0.33
CA ASP A 48 42.72 -10.42 0.24
C ASP A 48 43.44 -9.07 0.22
N ARG A 49 42.88 -8.09 -0.52
CA ARG A 49 43.53 -6.81 -0.78
C ARG A 49 42.55 -5.72 -1.20
N ILE A 50 42.35 -4.76 -0.30
CA ILE A 50 41.65 -3.51 -0.58
C ILE A 50 42.58 -2.52 -1.30
N THR A 51 42.05 -1.79 -2.28
CA THR A 51 42.79 -0.74 -3.00
C THR A 51 42.09 0.61 -2.96
N VAL A 52 42.88 1.68 -2.92
CA VAL A 52 42.48 3.09 -3.06
C VAL A 52 43.15 3.62 -4.33
N ASP A 53 42.35 4.06 -5.31
CA ASP A 53 42.80 4.48 -6.65
C ASP A 53 43.73 3.45 -7.33
N GLY A 54 43.43 2.16 -7.15
CA GLY A 54 44.20 1.03 -7.68
C GLY A 54 45.48 0.68 -6.92
N GLU A 55 45.91 1.53 -5.97
CA GLU A 55 47.04 1.26 -5.10
C GLU A 55 46.61 0.55 -3.82
N ALA A 56 47.49 -0.21 -3.16
CA ALA A 56 47.14 -0.87 -1.92
C ALA A 56 46.72 0.16 -0.85
N ALA A 57 45.59 -0.07 -0.20
CA ALA A 57 45.09 0.81 0.85
C ALA A 57 46.10 0.92 2.00
N SER A 58 46.21 2.12 2.58
CA SER A 58 47.11 2.39 3.69
C SER A 58 46.70 1.63 4.95
N LYS A 59 47.64 1.41 5.87
CA LYS A 59 47.37 0.97 7.26
C LYS A 59 47.66 2.06 8.28
N ASP A 60 48.07 3.24 7.83
CA ASP A 60 48.30 4.41 8.68
C ASP A 60 46.98 5.15 8.89
N SER A 61 46.53 5.24 10.14
CA SER A 61 45.27 5.89 10.53
C SER A 61 45.22 7.40 10.21
N LYS A 62 46.35 8.00 9.82
CA LYS A 62 46.41 9.39 9.33
C LYS A 62 46.06 9.52 7.84
N SER A 63 45.86 8.40 7.15
CA SER A 63 45.52 8.40 5.72
C SER A 63 44.03 8.70 5.56
N PRO A 64 43.61 9.42 4.49
CA PRO A 64 42.20 9.71 4.24
C PRO A 64 41.32 8.46 4.21
N VAL A 65 41.88 7.35 3.69
CA VAL A 65 41.31 6.01 3.77
C VAL A 65 42.40 5.05 4.23
N TYR A 66 42.08 4.19 5.19
CA TYR A 66 42.98 3.14 5.65
C TYR A 66 42.23 1.87 6.05
N VAL A 67 42.96 0.75 6.03
CA VAL A 67 42.48 -0.56 6.49
C VAL A 67 42.91 -0.74 7.94
N GLY A 68 41.93 -0.83 8.83
CA GLY A 68 42.07 -0.78 10.27
C GLY A 68 41.07 0.20 10.88
N GLY A 69 41.15 0.35 12.20
CA GLY A 69 40.12 0.99 13.01
C GLY A 69 39.57 -0.02 14.02
N GLU A 70 38.90 0.49 15.05
CA GLU A 70 38.18 -0.35 16.00
C GLU A 70 36.77 -0.57 15.46
N ILE A 71 36.36 -1.83 15.36
CA ILE A 71 34.95 -2.18 15.16
C ILE A 71 34.35 -2.23 16.55
N ILE A 72 33.34 -1.41 16.81
CA ILE A 72 32.61 -1.46 18.08
C ILE A 72 31.61 -2.61 17.98
N TYR A 73 31.69 -3.56 18.92
CA TYR A 73 30.79 -4.71 19.02
C TYR A 73 30.50 -5.04 20.49
N TYR A 74 29.48 -5.86 20.74
CA TYR A 74 29.16 -6.30 22.09
C TYR A 74 30.09 -7.44 22.53
N HIS A 75 31.09 -7.12 23.35
CA HIS A 75 32.09 -8.08 23.83
C HIS A 75 31.47 -9.20 24.68
N ASP A 76 32.04 -10.40 24.60
CA ASP A 76 31.81 -11.52 25.52
C ASP A 76 32.35 -11.23 26.93
N GLN A 77 31.68 -10.31 27.63
CA GLN A 77 31.96 -9.95 29.02
C GLN A 77 30.69 -9.43 29.71
N ASP A 78 30.54 -9.78 31.00
CA ASP A 78 29.41 -9.32 31.81
C ASP A 78 29.73 -8.01 32.56
N THR A 79 31.00 -7.83 32.92
CA THR A 79 31.46 -6.72 33.75
C THR A 79 32.83 -6.22 33.32
N TYR A 80 33.04 -4.92 33.44
CA TYR A 80 34.36 -4.30 33.37
C TYR A 80 35.29 -4.79 34.51
N GLU A 81 36.60 -4.58 34.37
CA GLU A 81 37.58 -4.89 35.43
C GLU A 81 37.29 -4.17 36.75
N SER A 82 36.64 -3.00 36.69
CA SER A 82 36.16 -2.24 37.85
C SER A 82 35.09 -2.96 38.67
N GLY A 83 34.45 -3.99 38.10
CA GLY A 83 33.27 -4.67 38.62
C GLY A 83 31.94 -4.05 38.17
N ASN A 84 31.96 -2.97 37.38
CA ASN A 84 30.75 -2.37 36.82
C ASN A 84 30.16 -3.24 35.69
N PRO A 85 28.84 -3.30 35.53
CA PRO A 85 28.22 -4.05 34.45
C PRO A 85 28.61 -3.49 33.08
N TYR A 86 28.83 -4.39 32.12
CA TYR A 86 29.30 -4.03 30.79
C TYR A 86 28.21 -3.40 29.92
N GLY A 87 27.03 -4.02 29.87
CA GLY A 87 25.92 -3.58 29.04
C GLY A 87 24.63 -4.37 29.29
N GLU A 88 23.72 -4.34 28.33
CA GLU A 88 22.40 -5.01 28.40
C GLU A 88 22.19 -6.11 27.34
N GLY A 89 23.24 -6.52 26.63
CA GLY A 89 23.14 -7.56 25.62
C GLY A 89 22.91 -8.96 26.20
N THR A 90 22.28 -9.81 25.41
CA THR A 90 22.02 -11.22 25.65
C THR A 90 23.25 -12.07 25.32
N GLU A 91 23.20 -13.37 25.62
CA GLU A 91 24.30 -14.29 25.30
C GLU A 91 24.51 -14.46 23.79
N ASP A 92 23.44 -14.37 22.99
CA ASP A 92 23.51 -14.56 21.53
C ASP A 92 24.09 -13.32 20.81
N GLU A 93 24.13 -12.17 21.48
CA GLU A 93 24.69 -10.91 20.97
C GLU A 93 26.17 -10.72 21.37
N LYS A 94 26.73 -11.64 22.16
CA LYS A 94 28.13 -11.57 22.59
C LYS A 94 29.07 -12.11 21.52
N HIS A 95 30.12 -11.35 21.23
CA HIS A 95 31.19 -11.76 20.32
C HIS A 95 32.56 -11.79 21.01
N SER A 96 33.38 -12.76 20.59
CA SER A 96 34.77 -12.90 21.06
C SER A 96 35.72 -11.96 20.32
N GLU A 97 36.87 -11.64 20.93
CA GLU A 97 37.94 -10.91 20.24
C GLU A 97 38.46 -11.67 19.01
N GLU A 98 38.49 -13.01 19.05
CA GLU A 98 38.89 -13.83 17.92
C GLU A 98 37.91 -13.74 16.74
N GLU A 99 36.61 -13.67 17.01
CA GLU A 99 35.57 -13.46 16.00
C GLU A 99 35.64 -12.05 15.41
N ALA A 100 35.79 -11.03 16.26
CA ALA A 100 35.95 -9.66 15.81
C ALA A 100 37.20 -9.46 14.95
N ALA A 101 38.31 -10.16 15.28
CA ALA A 101 39.54 -10.11 14.50
C ALA A 101 39.42 -10.70 13.08
N LEU A 102 38.35 -11.42 12.74
CA LEU A 102 38.05 -11.85 11.37
C LEU A 102 37.57 -10.69 10.49
N HIS A 103 37.02 -9.64 11.10
CA HIS A 103 36.43 -8.53 10.40
C HIS A 103 37.46 -7.46 10.04
N THR A 104 37.37 -6.95 8.82
CA THR A 104 38.23 -5.87 8.32
C THR A 104 37.47 -4.54 8.29
N ALA A 105 37.94 -3.55 9.04
CA ALA A 105 37.45 -2.18 8.94
C ALA A 105 38.13 -1.43 7.79
N VAL A 106 37.35 -0.74 6.96
CA VAL A 106 37.81 0.27 6.00
C VAL A 106 37.33 1.63 6.48
N THR A 107 38.28 2.42 6.97
CA THR A 107 37.97 3.66 7.69
C THR A 107 38.29 4.89 6.86
N PHE A 108 37.32 5.79 6.75
CA PHE A 108 37.37 7.07 6.05
C PHE A 108 37.50 8.20 7.07
N THR A 109 38.61 8.94 7.02
CA THR A 109 38.96 9.99 8.00
C THR A 109 38.93 11.40 7.44
N LYS A 110 38.51 11.53 6.18
CA LYS A 110 38.48 12.82 5.47
C LYS A 110 37.20 12.99 4.67
N GLU A 111 36.68 14.22 4.66
CA GLU A 111 35.60 14.65 3.78
C GLU A 111 35.95 14.37 2.31
N GLY A 112 34.94 14.01 1.50
CA GLY A 112 35.14 13.70 0.10
C GLY A 112 34.11 12.75 -0.50
N THR A 113 34.34 12.38 -1.75
CA THR A 113 33.51 11.43 -2.49
C THR A 113 34.29 10.16 -2.76
N TYR A 114 33.73 9.03 -2.34
CA TYR A 114 34.35 7.72 -2.43
C TYR A 114 33.43 6.76 -3.16
N ARG A 115 33.91 6.14 -4.25
CA ARG A 115 33.16 5.12 -4.99
C ARG A 115 33.63 3.74 -4.55
N ILE A 116 32.71 2.93 -4.03
CA ILE A 116 32.99 1.63 -3.42
C ILE A 116 32.43 0.53 -4.31
N SER A 117 33.27 -0.45 -4.63
CA SER A 117 32.92 -1.64 -5.40
C SER A 117 33.64 -2.88 -4.85
N GLY A 118 33.19 -4.08 -5.22
CA GLY A 118 33.85 -5.33 -4.80
C GLY A 118 33.29 -5.88 -3.48
N LYS A 119 34.02 -6.81 -2.86
CA LYS A 119 33.51 -7.61 -1.75
C LYS A 119 34.35 -7.56 -0.47
N LEU A 120 33.69 -7.43 0.69
CA LEU A 120 34.20 -7.80 2.01
C LEU A 120 33.26 -8.83 2.65
N SER A 121 33.72 -10.07 2.78
CA SER A 121 32.95 -11.17 3.38
C SER A 121 32.81 -11.02 4.90
N TYR A 122 33.79 -10.37 5.54
CA TYR A 122 33.80 -10.01 6.95
C TYR A 122 34.42 -8.63 7.08
N GLY A 123 33.61 -7.57 7.05
CA GLY A 123 34.15 -6.22 7.13
C GLY A 123 33.10 -5.14 7.28
N GLN A 124 33.58 -3.98 7.71
CA GLN A 124 32.78 -2.80 8.02
C GLN A 124 33.34 -1.59 7.29
N ILE A 125 32.45 -0.77 6.74
CA ILE A 125 32.77 0.57 6.26
C ILE A 125 32.53 1.56 7.40
N VAL A 126 33.57 2.30 7.77
CA VAL A 126 33.54 3.24 8.90
C VAL A 126 33.84 4.64 8.41
N VAL A 127 32.94 5.58 8.63
CA VAL A 127 33.18 7.01 8.37
C VAL A 127 33.31 7.75 9.70
N ASP A 128 34.52 8.26 9.95
CA ASP A 128 34.85 8.99 11.17
C ASP A 128 35.81 10.14 10.84
N LEU A 129 35.25 11.35 10.65
CA LEU A 129 36.02 12.55 10.33
C LEU A 129 36.72 13.19 11.55
N GLY A 130 36.59 12.57 12.72
CA GLY A 130 37.12 13.01 14.00
C GLY A 130 36.10 13.75 14.88
N GLU A 131 36.50 14.00 16.12
CA GLU A 131 35.71 14.78 17.08
C GLU A 131 35.50 16.23 16.58
N ASP A 132 34.45 16.90 17.06
CA ASP A 132 34.04 18.29 16.70
C ASP A 132 33.52 18.52 15.27
N ARG A 133 33.26 17.44 14.51
CA ARG A 133 32.79 17.55 13.11
C ARG A 133 31.29 17.79 12.96
N ARG A 134 30.50 17.49 14.00
CA ARG A 134 29.04 17.65 14.03
C ARG A 134 28.55 19.06 13.65
N THR A 135 29.36 20.10 13.91
CA THR A 135 29.05 21.51 13.60
C THR A 135 29.82 22.07 12.40
N ASP A 136 30.68 21.28 11.76
CA ASP A 136 31.48 21.70 10.61
C ASP A 136 30.75 21.36 9.30
N PRO A 137 30.16 22.35 8.58
CA PRO A 137 29.39 22.09 7.36
C PRO A 137 30.23 21.54 6.20
N THR A 138 31.56 21.46 6.35
CA THR A 138 32.45 20.84 5.35
C THR A 138 32.72 19.37 5.62
N ALA A 139 32.30 18.84 6.78
CA ALA A 139 32.49 17.46 7.20
C ALA A 139 31.50 16.51 6.50
N VAL A 140 31.58 16.46 5.17
CA VAL A 140 30.64 15.73 4.29
C VAL A 140 31.35 14.58 3.60
N VAL A 141 30.74 13.40 3.64
CA VAL A 141 31.16 12.21 2.92
C VAL A 141 30.05 11.75 1.99
N ASN A 142 30.43 11.51 0.73
CA ASN A 142 29.58 10.90 -0.28
C ASN A 142 30.09 9.49 -0.58
N LEU A 143 29.38 8.46 -0.13
CA LEU A 143 29.67 7.06 -0.44
C LEU A 143 28.84 6.62 -1.65
N ILE A 144 29.48 6.49 -2.80
CA ILE A 144 28.87 5.94 -4.01
C ILE A 144 29.00 4.42 -3.97
N LEU A 145 27.90 3.69 -3.83
CA LEU A 145 27.88 2.23 -3.88
C LEU A 145 27.72 1.77 -5.33
N ASP A 146 28.74 1.10 -5.87
CA ASP A 146 28.85 0.68 -7.27
C ASP A 146 29.24 -0.81 -7.38
N GLY A 147 28.34 -1.68 -6.93
CA GLY A 147 28.57 -3.12 -6.90
C GLY A 147 29.32 -3.57 -5.65
N ALA A 148 29.01 -2.97 -4.50
CA ALA A 148 29.56 -3.35 -3.20
C ALA A 148 28.82 -4.54 -2.58
N ASP A 149 29.56 -5.52 -2.07
CA ASP A 149 29.06 -6.68 -1.32
C ASP A 149 29.78 -6.69 0.05
N ILE A 150 29.08 -6.26 1.12
CA ILE A 150 29.70 -6.06 2.44
C ILE A 150 28.89 -6.83 3.47
N ASN A 151 29.57 -7.69 4.22
CA ASN A 151 28.98 -8.45 5.31
C ASN A 151 29.74 -8.21 6.63
N CYS A 152 29.04 -7.75 7.66
CA CYS A 152 29.54 -7.60 9.02
C CYS A 152 28.60 -8.33 9.98
N THR A 153 29.10 -9.31 10.73
CA THR A 153 28.25 -10.18 11.55
C THR A 153 28.23 -9.82 13.03
N ILE A 154 28.82 -8.68 13.41
CA ILE A 154 29.02 -8.29 14.82
C ILE A 154 28.67 -6.83 15.14
N ALA A 155 28.36 -6.06 14.10
CA ALA A 155 28.16 -4.61 14.12
C ALA A 155 27.53 -4.15 12.79
N PRO A 156 27.11 -2.88 12.66
CA PRO A 156 26.64 -2.33 11.39
C PRO A 156 27.66 -2.58 10.27
N ALA A 157 27.22 -2.90 9.07
CA ALA A 157 28.12 -3.10 7.93
C ALA A 157 28.64 -1.76 7.37
N VAL A 158 27.85 -0.71 7.52
CA VAL A 158 28.22 0.67 7.20
C VAL A 158 27.82 1.54 8.37
N ILE A 159 28.76 2.36 8.86
CA ILE A 159 28.50 3.30 9.95
C ILE A 159 29.14 4.66 9.71
N PHE A 160 28.36 5.72 9.94
CA PHE A 160 28.83 7.10 10.00
C PHE A 160 28.84 7.57 11.47
N TYR A 161 30.04 7.67 12.06
CA TYR A 161 30.22 8.09 13.45
C TYR A 161 30.23 9.61 13.60
N ASN A 162 31.10 10.27 12.83
CA ASN A 162 31.35 11.70 12.95
C ASN A 162 31.34 12.33 11.57
N VAL A 163 30.22 12.95 11.24
CA VAL A 163 30.00 13.82 10.08
C VAL A 163 29.20 15.05 10.50
N TYR A 164 28.96 15.96 9.58
CA TYR A 164 28.10 17.12 9.83
C TYR A 164 26.65 16.73 10.11
N GLU A 165 26.03 17.34 11.12
CA GLU A 165 24.59 17.27 11.35
C GLU A 165 23.90 18.48 10.70
N SER A 166 22.95 18.26 9.78
CA SER A 166 22.26 19.33 9.07
C SER A 166 21.32 20.15 9.96
N ASP A 167 20.71 19.56 10.99
CA ASP A 167 19.83 20.29 11.89
C ASP A 167 20.60 21.08 12.96
N GLN A 168 21.05 22.26 12.58
CA GLN A 168 21.79 23.15 13.49
C GLN A 168 20.92 23.74 14.62
N ALA A 169 19.59 23.77 14.46
CA ALA A 169 18.70 24.18 15.54
C ALA A 169 18.65 23.11 16.63
N TRP A 170 18.57 21.84 16.22
CA TRP A 170 18.72 20.71 17.12
C TRP A 170 20.09 20.68 17.79
N VAL A 171 21.18 20.82 17.02
CA VAL A 171 22.55 20.80 17.58
C VAL A 171 22.74 21.90 18.63
N ALA A 172 22.24 23.10 18.39
CA ALA A 172 22.31 24.19 19.37
C ALA A 172 21.51 23.87 20.65
N TYR A 173 20.33 23.26 20.51
CA TYR A 173 19.52 22.82 21.65
C TYR A 173 20.20 21.70 22.45
N ASP A 174 20.69 20.67 21.77
CA ASP A 174 21.36 19.52 22.39
C ASP A 174 22.67 19.92 23.10
N ASN A 175 23.38 20.92 22.57
CA ASN A 175 24.54 21.53 23.23
C ASN A 175 24.16 22.44 24.42
N GLY A 176 22.88 22.69 24.66
CA GLY A 176 22.38 23.62 25.68
C GLY A 176 22.64 25.09 25.36
N GLU A 177 22.83 25.44 24.09
CA GLU A 177 22.99 26.81 23.61
C GLU A 177 21.63 27.52 23.45
N THR A 178 20.55 26.77 23.28
CA THR A 178 19.16 27.25 23.28
C THR A 178 18.30 26.49 24.29
N GLU A 179 17.20 27.11 24.73
CA GLU A 179 16.26 26.51 25.71
C GLU A 179 15.08 25.77 25.05
N GLU A 180 14.82 26.04 23.76
CA GLU A 180 13.68 25.49 23.04
C GLU A 180 14.12 24.96 21.67
N TYR A 181 13.51 23.84 21.27
CA TYR A 181 13.59 23.24 19.94
C TYR A 181 12.17 22.85 19.49
N THR A 182 11.92 22.94 18.18
CA THR A 182 10.63 22.55 17.60
C THR A 182 10.88 21.72 16.35
N ALA A 183 10.59 20.43 16.44
CA ALA A 183 10.72 19.54 15.30
C ALA A 183 9.76 19.91 14.17
N SER A 184 10.17 19.63 12.94
CA SER A 184 9.44 19.96 11.72
C SER A 184 9.26 18.70 10.88
N ALA A 185 8.03 18.43 10.42
CA ALA A 185 7.78 17.38 9.43
C ALA A 185 8.45 17.66 8.05
N THR A 186 9.00 18.86 7.85
CA THR A 186 9.67 19.26 6.60
C THR A 186 11.14 19.60 6.85
N GLN A 187 11.79 18.83 7.72
CA GLN A 187 13.18 19.03 8.06
C GLN A 187 14.07 18.94 6.80
N ASP A 188 14.93 19.95 6.62
CA ASP A 188 15.84 19.99 5.48
C ASP A 188 17.16 19.30 5.84
N THR A 189 17.43 18.20 5.15
CA THR A 189 18.62 17.36 5.30
C THR A 189 19.58 17.50 4.12
N THR A 190 19.34 18.44 3.19
CA THR A 190 20.11 18.56 1.93
C THR A 190 21.62 18.65 2.17
N ASP A 191 22.04 19.32 3.25
CA ASP A 191 23.43 19.52 3.60
C ASP A 191 23.98 18.45 4.56
N ALA A 192 23.25 17.38 4.85
CA ALA A 192 23.67 16.33 5.80
C ALA A 192 25.07 15.78 5.47
N GLY A 193 25.84 15.47 6.52
CA GLY A 193 27.21 15.01 6.37
C GLY A 193 27.35 13.59 5.84
N ALA A 194 26.35 12.72 6.07
CA ALA A 194 26.31 11.36 5.56
C ALA A 194 25.47 11.30 4.27
N ASN A 195 26.10 11.03 3.13
CA ASN A 195 25.40 10.84 1.86
C ASN A 195 25.76 9.49 1.24
N VAL A 196 24.75 8.68 1.00
CA VAL A 196 24.84 7.41 0.26
C VAL A 196 24.28 7.63 -1.14
N ILE A 197 24.99 7.17 -2.16
CA ILE A 197 24.60 7.35 -3.57
C ILE A 197 24.64 5.98 -4.25
N LEU A 198 23.51 5.53 -4.78
CA LEU A 198 23.40 4.26 -5.51
C LEU A 198 23.75 4.50 -6.98
N ALA A 199 24.89 3.95 -7.42
CA ALA A 199 25.38 4.13 -8.79
C ALA A 199 24.44 3.49 -9.81
N ASP A 200 24.27 4.14 -10.97
CA ASP A 200 23.34 3.65 -11.98
C ASP A 200 23.74 2.27 -12.54
N GLY A 201 22.78 1.34 -12.56
CA GLY A 201 22.97 -0.04 -13.00
C GLY A 201 23.75 -0.93 -12.02
N SER A 202 24.10 -0.42 -10.85
CA SER A 202 24.75 -1.21 -9.79
C SER A 202 23.75 -2.01 -8.97
N VAL A 203 24.23 -3.11 -8.38
CA VAL A 203 23.51 -3.86 -7.35
C VAL A 203 24.45 -4.02 -6.16
N ASN A 204 24.06 -3.49 -5.02
CA ASN A 204 24.83 -3.47 -3.79
C ASN A 204 24.14 -4.37 -2.78
N ASN A 205 24.87 -5.29 -2.16
CA ASN A 205 24.34 -6.21 -1.16
C ASN A 205 25.06 -5.96 0.16
N ILE A 206 24.32 -5.50 1.16
CA ILE A 206 24.85 -5.13 2.46
C ILE A 206 24.16 -6.02 3.49
N SER A 207 24.95 -6.67 4.33
CA SER A 207 24.46 -7.48 5.44
C SER A 207 25.16 -7.05 6.71
N GLY A 208 24.42 -6.56 7.69
CA GLY A 208 24.96 -6.00 8.91
C GLY A 208 24.29 -6.59 10.14
N SER A 209 24.95 -6.41 11.26
CA SER A 209 24.45 -6.75 12.58
C SER A 209 24.28 -5.49 13.42
N HIS A 210 23.86 -5.64 14.66
CA HIS A 210 23.68 -4.56 15.62
C HIS A 210 24.74 -4.61 16.72
N VAL A 211 24.74 -3.58 17.57
CA VAL A 211 25.54 -3.50 18.78
C VAL A 211 24.59 -3.21 19.92
N ALA A 212 24.34 -4.23 20.74
CA ALA A 212 23.56 -4.09 21.96
C ALA A 212 24.13 -3.00 22.87
N ARG A 213 23.30 -2.47 23.77
CA ARG A 213 23.66 -1.32 24.61
C ARG A 213 24.88 -1.62 25.48
N ILE A 214 25.97 -0.88 25.24
CA ILE A 214 27.20 -0.87 26.05
C ILE A 214 27.18 0.34 26.97
N TYR A 215 27.48 0.16 28.25
CA TYR A 215 27.57 1.25 29.21
C TYR A 215 28.98 1.84 29.29
N LYS A 216 29.10 3.06 29.80
CA LYS A 216 30.37 3.60 30.27
C LYS A 216 30.80 2.84 31.53
N ASP A 217 32.10 2.61 31.71
CA ASP A 217 32.65 2.03 32.95
C ASP A 217 32.54 3.03 34.12
N ASN A 218 31.33 3.12 34.67
CA ASN A 218 30.99 3.89 35.85
C ASN A 218 29.70 3.37 36.50
N ASP A 219 29.47 3.82 37.73
CA ASP A 219 28.34 3.37 38.56
C ASP A 219 26.95 3.81 38.01
N GLN A 220 26.91 4.71 37.02
CA GLN A 220 25.66 5.32 36.53
C GLN A 220 25.04 4.58 35.34
N LYS A 221 25.68 3.52 34.80
CA LYS A 221 25.18 2.78 33.63
C LYS A 221 24.78 3.68 32.45
N LYS A 222 25.55 4.74 32.22
CA LYS A 222 25.27 5.67 31.10
C LYS A 222 25.58 4.98 29.78
N LYS A 223 24.68 5.06 28.79
CA LYS A 223 24.92 4.59 27.41
C LYS A 223 26.28 5.12 26.91
N LYS A 224 27.13 4.21 26.45
CA LYS A 224 28.35 4.51 25.69
C LYS A 224 28.07 4.31 24.21
N TYR A 225 27.56 3.13 23.85
CA TYR A 225 27.22 2.74 22.48
C TYR A 225 25.92 1.94 22.46
N LYS A 226 25.16 2.06 21.37
CA LYS A 226 24.04 1.21 20.95
C LYS A 226 23.85 1.53 19.48
N TYR A 227 23.90 0.53 18.60
CA TYR A 227 23.76 0.72 17.16
C TYR A 227 22.83 -0.38 16.65
N ASP A 228 21.59 -0.07 16.35
CA ASP A 228 20.56 -1.10 16.16
C ASP A 228 20.40 -1.52 14.69
N GLY A 229 20.80 -0.66 13.76
CA GLY A 229 20.74 -0.90 12.32
C GLY A 229 21.97 -1.55 11.67
N ALA A 230 21.74 -2.40 10.67
CA ALA A 230 22.77 -2.93 9.77
C ALA A 230 23.47 -1.85 8.92
N PHE A 231 22.79 -0.73 8.68
CA PHE A 231 23.31 0.46 8.04
C PHE A 231 22.99 1.67 8.90
N TYR A 232 24.00 2.27 9.53
CA TYR A 232 23.80 3.18 10.66
C TYR A 232 24.41 4.57 10.44
N SER A 233 23.76 5.62 10.94
CA SER A 233 24.35 6.95 11.05
C SER A 233 24.02 7.63 12.39
N VAL A 234 25.04 8.15 13.07
CA VAL A 234 24.87 8.93 14.31
C VAL A 234 24.34 10.34 14.03
N GLN A 235 24.42 10.80 12.78
CA GLN A 235 23.86 12.08 12.32
C GLN A 235 22.84 11.84 11.19
N SER A 236 22.19 12.91 10.73
CA SER A 236 21.31 12.86 9.58
C SER A 236 21.98 12.25 8.35
N MET A 237 21.23 11.43 7.61
CA MET A 237 21.71 10.71 6.43
C MET A 237 20.78 10.89 5.23
N ASN A 238 21.39 11.09 4.06
CA ASN A 238 20.70 11.07 2.78
C ASN A 238 21.03 9.81 1.98
N VAL A 239 20.02 9.23 1.32
CA VAL A 239 20.19 8.19 0.30
C VAL A 239 19.69 8.72 -1.04
N ASN A 240 20.54 8.63 -2.04
CA ASN A 240 20.27 9.16 -3.38
C ASN A 240 20.50 8.08 -4.43
N GLY A 241 19.85 8.20 -5.58
CA GLY A 241 20.25 7.52 -6.80
C GLY A 241 21.08 8.45 -7.69
N GLU A 242 21.95 7.89 -8.53
CA GLU A 242 22.46 8.64 -9.67
C GLU A 242 21.34 9.00 -10.67
N LYS A 243 21.69 9.66 -11.78
CA LYS A 243 20.75 10.32 -12.68
C LYS A 243 19.63 9.43 -13.22
N LEU A 244 19.91 8.15 -13.53
CA LEU A 244 18.91 7.23 -14.04
C LEU A 244 18.06 6.62 -12.90
N GLY A 245 18.52 6.71 -11.65
CA GLY A 245 17.87 6.17 -10.46
C GLY A 245 17.81 4.64 -10.47
N THR A 246 18.74 3.98 -11.17
CA THR A 246 18.68 2.53 -11.43
C THR A 246 19.54 1.69 -10.49
N GLY A 247 20.33 2.31 -9.63
CA GLY A 247 21.12 1.62 -8.62
C GLY A 247 20.24 0.94 -7.57
N VAL A 248 20.64 -0.28 -7.19
CA VAL A 248 19.92 -1.11 -6.21
C VAL A 248 20.76 -1.28 -4.95
N LEU A 249 20.13 -1.11 -3.79
CA LEU A 249 20.64 -1.48 -2.47
C LEU A 249 19.75 -2.59 -1.92
N ASN A 250 20.33 -3.76 -1.68
CA ASN A 250 19.72 -4.84 -0.91
C ASN A 250 20.36 -4.84 0.47
N LEU A 251 19.54 -4.71 1.51
CA LEU A 251 19.97 -4.71 2.89
C LEU A 251 19.35 -5.91 3.63
N THR A 252 20.18 -6.63 4.36
CA THR A 252 19.74 -7.71 5.26
C THR A 252 20.29 -7.42 6.65
N ALA A 253 19.41 -7.39 7.64
CA ALA A 253 19.76 -7.10 9.02
C ALA A 253 19.34 -8.23 9.96
N ASP A 254 20.14 -8.46 10.99
CA ASP A 254 19.79 -9.35 12.11
C ASP A 254 19.00 -8.66 13.24
N ASN A 255 18.87 -7.33 13.16
CA ASN A 255 18.02 -6.49 13.98
C ASN A 255 17.33 -5.47 13.06
N GLU A 256 17.61 -4.18 13.16
CA GLU A 256 17.02 -3.14 12.31
C GLU A 256 17.75 -2.99 10.97
N GLY A 257 17.03 -2.55 9.93
CA GLY A 257 17.60 -2.29 8.62
C GLY A 257 18.47 -1.04 8.56
N MET A 258 17.87 0.08 8.15
CA MET A 258 18.54 1.38 8.09
C MET A 258 18.18 2.22 9.31
N ASP A 259 19.18 2.68 10.03
CA ASP A 259 19.00 3.41 11.29
C ASP A 259 19.75 4.75 11.23
N THR A 260 19.10 5.81 11.70
CA THR A 260 19.79 7.05 12.04
C THR A 260 19.37 7.56 13.42
N GLU A 261 20.33 8.08 14.18
CA GLU A 261 19.99 8.77 15.45
C GLU A 261 19.19 10.06 15.21
N MET A 262 19.22 10.65 14.01
CA MET A 262 18.53 11.92 13.68
C MET A 262 17.54 11.77 12.53
N HIS A 263 17.83 12.35 11.36
CA HIS A 263 16.91 12.36 10.23
C HIS A 263 17.41 11.44 9.11
N LEU A 264 16.47 10.75 8.46
CA LEU A 264 16.74 9.99 7.25
C LEU A 264 16.00 10.61 6.07
N THR A 265 16.67 10.81 4.94
CA THR A 265 16.02 11.25 3.70
C THR A 265 16.39 10.37 2.51
N ILE A 266 15.38 9.76 1.90
CA ILE A 266 15.51 8.93 0.69
C ILE A 266 15.02 9.73 -0.51
N ASN A 267 15.93 10.10 -1.39
CA ASN A 267 15.64 10.90 -2.59
C ASN A 267 15.46 10.05 -3.85
N GLY A 268 16.00 8.83 -3.89
CA GLY A 268 15.90 7.98 -5.06
C GLY A 268 16.73 6.69 -4.97
N GLY A 269 16.75 5.95 -6.09
CA GLY A 269 17.32 4.60 -6.17
C GLY A 269 16.28 3.53 -5.84
N LYS A 270 16.71 2.27 -5.82
CA LYS A 270 15.89 1.12 -5.41
C LYS A 270 16.48 0.51 -4.15
N ILE A 271 15.70 0.46 -3.07
CA ILE A 271 16.15 0.01 -1.76
C ILE A 271 15.24 -1.12 -1.32
N ASN A 272 15.82 -2.28 -1.08
CA ASN A 272 15.12 -3.46 -0.58
C ASN A 272 15.69 -3.81 0.79
N ILE A 273 14.85 -3.88 1.82
CA ILE A 273 15.26 -4.14 3.19
C ILE A 273 14.55 -5.40 3.71
N GLN A 274 15.34 -6.29 4.29
CA GLN A 274 14.86 -7.41 5.12
C GLN A 274 15.49 -7.29 6.50
N SER A 275 14.68 -7.13 7.54
CA SER A 275 15.14 -6.91 8.92
C SER A 275 14.43 -7.86 9.89
N GLN A 276 15.12 -8.23 10.98
CA GLN A 276 14.48 -9.00 12.05
C GLN A 276 13.58 -8.14 12.90
N ASP A 277 13.93 -6.86 13.06
CA ASP A 277 13.16 -5.84 13.75
C ASP A 277 12.70 -4.80 12.72
N ASP A 278 12.73 -3.51 13.05
CA ASP A 278 12.32 -2.43 12.16
C ASP A 278 13.08 -2.39 10.84
N GLY A 279 12.40 -2.08 9.76
CA GLY A 279 13.06 -1.90 8.46
C GLY A 279 13.85 -0.60 8.37
N ILE A 280 13.25 0.48 8.86
CA ILE A 280 13.87 1.79 9.01
C ILE A 280 13.55 2.29 10.41
N ASN A 281 14.55 2.79 11.13
CA ASN A 281 14.37 3.49 12.39
C ASN A 281 15.01 4.88 12.36
N THR A 282 14.35 5.88 12.94
CA THR A 282 14.93 7.19 13.20
C THR A 282 14.66 7.63 14.64
N ASN A 283 15.71 7.73 15.46
CA ASN A 283 15.58 7.32 16.86
C ASN A 283 15.51 8.49 17.86
N GLU A 284 15.53 9.76 17.42
CA GLU A 284 15.45 10.91 18.34
C GLU A 284 13.99 11.25 18.69
N ASP A 285 13.62 10.95 19.94
CA ASP A 285 12.29 11.11 20.51
C ASP A 285 11.68 12.52 20.30
N GLY A 286 10.57 12.57 19.58
CA GLY A 286 9.81 13.77 19.27
C GLY A 286 10.46 14.71 18.24
N VAL A 287 11.57 14.29 17.62
CA VAL A 287 12.47 15.13 16.83
C VAL A 287 12.73 14.58 15.44
N SER A 288 13.11 13.31 15.35
CA SER A 288 13.58 12.66 14.13
C SER A 288 12.56 12.72 13.00
N VAL A 289 13.04 12.55 11.76
CA VAL A 289 12.15 12.57 10.60
C VAL A 289 12.65 11.57 9.57
N THR A 290 11.76 10.67 9.15
CA THR A 290 11.96 9.87 7.94
C THR A 290 11.25 10.56 6.77
N THR A 291 12.02 11.00 5.77
CA THR A 291 11.50 11.62 4.55
C THR A 291 11.77 10.76 3.33
N ILE A 292 10.75 10.49 2.52
CA ILE A 292 10.86 9.78 1.24
C ILE A 292 10.39 10.71 0.12
N ASN A 293 11.32 11.21 -0.68
CA ASN A 293 11.05 12.10 -1.79
C ASN A 293 10.85 11.38 -3.13
N GLY A 294 11.40 10.17 -3.28
CA GLY A 294 11.34 9.41 -4.52
C GLY A 294 12.07 8.07 -4.49
N GLY A 295 12.14 7.41 -5.64
CA GLY A 295 12.73 6.07 -5.76
C GLY A 295 11.73 4.94 -5.50
N SER A 296 12.26 3.75 -5.27
CA SER A 296 11.53 2.57 -4.82
C SER A 296 12.11 2.14 -3.49
N LEU A 297 11.26 2.05 -2.47
CA LEU A 297 11.57 1.52 -1.15
C LEU A 297 10.65 0.32 -0.91
N HIS A 298 11.25 -0.84 -0.65
CA HIS A 298 10.54 -2.07 -0.36
C HIS A 298 11.10 -2.66 0.93
N VAL A 299 10.27 -2.68 1.97
CA VAL A 299 10.65 -3.10 3.31
C VAL A 299 9.83 -4.32 3.72
N VAL A 300 10.54 -5.36 4.15
CA VAL A 300 9.99 -6.53 4.82
C VAL A 300 10.62 -6.62 6.21
N ALA A 301 9.97 -5.97 7.18
CA ALA A 301 10.42 -5.88 8.56
C ALA A 301 9.81 -6.96 9.44
N GLY A 302 10.32 -7.08 10.67
CA GLY A 302 9.80 -7.98 11.68
C GLY A 302 9.95 -9.47 11.34
N LEU A 303 11.07 -9.88 10.75
CA LEU A 303 11.38 -11.30 10.53
C LEU A 303 11.70 -12.04 11.85
N GLY A 304 11.91 -11.30 12.94
CA GLY A 304 12.09 -11.77 14.30
C GLY A 304 10.79 -11.73 15.11
N SER A 305 10.87 -11.22 16.34
CA SER A 305 9.75 -11.20 17.30
C SER A 305 8.77 -10.03 17.10
N GLU A 306 9.29 -8.88 16.71
CA GLU A 306 8.59 -7.60 16.54
C GLU A 306 9.23 -6.85 15.37
N GLY A 307 8.65 -5.72 14.96
CA GLY A 307 9.28 -4.76 14.05
C GLY A 307 8.30 -4.09 13.10
N ASP A 308 8.35 -2.77 13.07
CA ASP A 308 7.63 -1.88 12.18
C ASP A 308 8.27 -1.83 10.80
N GLY A 309 7.45 -1.54 9.79
CA GLY A 309 8.00 -1.33 8.45
C GLY A 309 8.92 -0.11 8.42
N ILE A 310 8.39 1.04 8.81
CA ILE A 310 9.14 2.29 8.97
C ILE A 310 8.74 2.87 10.31
N ASP A 311 9.70 3.01 11.21
CA ASP A 311 9.55 3.68 12.50
C ASP A 311 10.24 5.05 12.46
N SER A 312 9.57 6.05 13.03
CA SER A 312 10.11 7.37 13.25
C SER A 312 9.63 7.94 14.58
N ASN A 313 10.57 8.15 15.50
CA ASN A 313 10.26 8.79 16.78
C ASN A 313 9.87 10.28 16.65
N GLY A 314 9.78 10.82 15.44
CA GLY A 314 9.14 12.10 15.16
C GLY A 314 8.13 12.00 14.03
N TYR A 315 8.52 12.41 12.82
CA TYR A 315 7.60 12.50 11.69
C TYR A 315 7.97 11.56 10.55
N LEU A 316 6.96 10.96 9.93
CA LEU A 316 7.13 10.26 8.65
C LEU A 316 6.50 11.08 7.51
N VAL A 317 7.27 11.38 6.46
CA VAL A 317 6.78 12.16 5.32
C VAL A 317 7.14 11.50 3.99
N ILE A 318 6.11 11.15 3.22
CA ILE A 318 6.26 10.54 1.89
C ILE A 318 5.78 11.52 0.82
N ASN A 319 6.73 12.13 0.10
CA ASN A 319 6.46 13.10 -0.96
C ASN A 319 6.38 12.47 -2.36
N GLY A 320 6.89 11.25 -2.55
CA GLY A 320 6.89 10.57 -3.85
C GLY A 320 7.56 9.20 -3.83
N GLY A 321 7.67 8.60 -5.01
CA GLY A 321 8.26 7.26 -5.19
C GLY A 321 7.25 6.13 -5.10
N THR A 322 7.76 4.91 -4.93
CA THR A 322 6.98 3.71 -4.60
C THR A 322 7.46 3.19 -3.27
N VAL A 323 6.58 3.14 -2.27
CA VAL A 323 6.87 2.69 -0.90
C VAL A 323 6.01 1.49 -0.58
N ILE A 324 6.64 0.35 -0.33
CA ILE A 324 6.01 -0.86 0.18
C ILE A 324 6.64 -1.12 1.55
N SER A 325 5.81 -1.10 2.59
CA SER A 325 6.26 -1.18 3.98
C SER A 325 5.46 -2.24 4.74
N LEU A 326 6.09 -3.38 5.01
CA LEU A 326 5.45 -4.53 5.64
C LEU A 326 6.06 -4.76 7.01
N ALA A 327 5.21 -4.77 8.04
CA ALA A 327 5.62 -4.97 9.43
C ALA A 327 5.47 -6.43 9.89
N LYS A 328 5.88 -6.69 11.14
CA LYS A 328 5.54 -7.92 11.84
C LYS A 328 4.01 -8.08 11.87
N PRO A 329 3.50 -9.23 11.41
CA PRO A 329 2.07 -9.48 11.45
C PRO A 329 1.60 -9.58 12.91
N GLN A 330 0.34 -9.21 13.14
CA GLN A 330 -0.36 -9.22 14.43
C GLN A 330 0.12 -8.24 15.52
N SER A 331 1.34 -7.71 15.48
CA SER A 331 1.86 -6.80 16.54
C SER A 331 2.14 -5.38 16.07
N ASP A 332 2.60 -5.19 14.83
CA ASP A 332 3.29 -3.96 14.44
C ASP A 332 2.69 -3.30 13.18
N SER A 333 3.16 -2.09 12.89
CA SER A 333 2.63 -1.13 11.93
C SER A 333 3.50 -0.99 10.70
N GLY A 334 2.87 -0.99 9.52
CA GLY A 334 3.61 -0.73 8.28
C GLY A 334 4.20 0.68 8.23
N LEU A 335 3.56 1.64 8.89
CA LEU A 335 4.08 2.97 9.18
C LEU A 335 3.89 3.20 10.67
N ASP A 336 4.92 3.66 11.36
CA ASP A 336 4.83 4.17 12.72
C ASP A 336 5.55 5.53 12.80
N ALA A 337 4.89 6.49 13.43
CA ALA A 337 5.44 7.82 13.65
C ALA A 337 4.80 8.51 14.85
N ASP A 338 5.61 8.86 15.85
CA ASP A 338 5.15 9.48 17.10
C ASP A 338 4.37 10.79 16.92
N LYS A 339 4.68 11.54 15.86
CA LYS A 339 4.10 12.87 15.57
C LYS A 339 3.27 12.89 14.29
N GLY A 340 3.09 11.74 13.66
CA GLY A 340 2.18 11.54 12.54
C GLY A 340 2.86 11.31 11.19
N SER A 341 2.13 10.56 10.37
CA SER A 341 2.54 10.09 9.04
C SER A 341 1.84 10.88 7.91
N TYR A 342 2.60 11.56 7.05
CA TYR A 342 2.06 12.41 5.97
C TYR A 342 2.35 11.86 4.58
N ILE A 343 1.30 11.63 3.79
CA ILE A 343 1.41 11.11 2.42
C ILE A 343 1.05 12.19 1.40
N ASN A 344 2.07 12.77 0.78
CA ASN A 344 1.96 13.90 -0.13
C ASN A 344 2.07 13.49 -1.60
N GLY A 345 2.63 12.31 -1.90
CA GLY A 345 2.76 11.83 -3.27
C GLY A 345 3.22 10.37 -3.38
N GLY A 346 3.17 9.82 -4.59
CA GLY A 346 3.75 8.51 -4.94
C GLY A 346 2.78 7.33 -4.84
N TYR A 347 3.28 6.11 -4.92
CA TYR A 347 2.51 4.92 -4.56
C TYR A 347 2.93 4.48 -3.17
N VAL A 348 1.95 4.23 -2.29
CA VAL A 348 2.22 3.76 -0.92
C VAL A 348 1.34 2.55 -0.64
N VAL A 349 1.97 1.49 -0.13
CA VAL A 349 1.33 0.35 0.50
C VAL A 349 2.03 0.11 1.81
N ALA A 350 1.32 0.27 2.90
CA ALA A 350 1.82 -0.12 4.20
C ALA A 350 0.81 -1.05 4.86
N THR A 351 1.26 -2.21 5.32
CA THR A 351 0.39 -3.22 5.95
C THR A 351 0.95 -3.62 7.30
N GLY A 352 0.05 -3.76 8.27
CA GLY A 352 0.35 -4.09 9.65
C GLY A 352 -0.90 -4.54 10.39
N SER A 353 -0.80 -4.65 11.71
CA SER A 353 -1.93 -5.04 12.58
C SER A 353 -2.20 -4.01 13.67
N THR A 354 -1.16 -3.34 14.17
CA THR A 354 -1.25 -2.01 14.78
C THR A 354 -1.03 -1.00 13.65
N MET A 355 -1.81 0.09 13.72
CA MET A 355 -2.04 1.14 12.72
C MET A 355 -1.58 2.51 13.16
N ASP A 356 -0.43 3.05 12.75
CA ASP A 356 -0.37 4.51 12.56
C ASP A 356 -0.93 4.88 11.18
N TRP A 357 -1.87 5.81 11.18
CA TRP A 357 -2.68 6.13 10.01
C TRP A 357 -2.17 7.39 9.34
N ALA A 358 -2.31 7.48 8.02
CA ALA A 358 -1.98 8.70 7.30
C ALA A 358 -2.81 9.88 7.83
N GLU A 359 -2.14 10.99 8.12
CA GLU A 359 -2.70 12.19 8.71
C GLU A 359 -3.59 12.96 7.74
N SER A 360 -4.67 13.56 8.27
CA SER A 360 -5.66 14.29 7.46
C SER A 360 -5.09 15.43 6.61
N ASP A 361 -3.94 15.98 7.02
CA ASP A 361 -3.21 17.02 6.31
C ASP A 361 -2.34 16.49 5.14
N SER A 362 -2.33 15.18 4.89
CA SER A 362 -1.73 14.55 3.70
C SER A 362 -2.26 15.16 2.40
N LYS A 363 -1.41 15.25 1.37
CA LYS A 363 -1.77 15.94 0.10
C LYS A 363 -2.20 15.02 -1.04
N GLN A 364 -1.92 13.72 -0.96
CA GLN A 364 -2.41 12.73 -1.93
C GLN A 364 -3.65 11.99 -1.41
N VAL A 365 -4.47 11.47 -2.34
CA VAL A 365 -5.61 10.64 -1.96
C VAL A 365 -5.14 9.30 -1.42
N THR A 366 -5.50 9.01 -0.17
CA THR A 366 -5.09 7.85 0.60
C THR A 366 -6.31 7.17 1.22
N MET A 367 -6.29 5.84 1.23
CA MET A 367 -7.26 4.99 1.91
C MET A 367 -6.59 4.37 3.14
N ASN A 368 -7.12 4.67 4.33
CA ASN A 368 -6.81 3.96 5.57
C ASN A 368 -7.86 2.86 5.75
N LEU A 369 -7.47 1.61 5.58
CA LEU A 369 -8.36 0.45 5.57
C LEU A 369 -8.15 -0.38 6.85
N GLN A 370 -9.15 -0.42 7.71
CA GLN A 370 -9.20 -1.32 8.86
C GLN A 370 -10.11 -2.52 8.55
N PHE A 371 -9.50 -3.69 8.38
CA PHE A 371 -10.21 -4.93 8.13
C PHE A 371 -10.86 -5.48 9.41
N ALA A 372 -12.05 -6.06 9.26
CA ALA A 372 -12.82 -6.66 10.35
C ALA A 372 -12.18 -7.94 10.89
N SER A 373 -11.31 -8.57 10.11
CA SER A 373 -10.49 -9.73 10.47
C SER A 373 -9.14 -9.64 9.77
N SER A 374 -8.13 -10.35 10.27
CA SER A 374 -6.85 -10.48 9.58
C SER A 374 -7.05 -11.10 8.19
N GLN A 375 -6.38 -10.53 7.18
CA GLN A 375 -6.28 -11.01 5.82
C GLN A 375 -5.02 -11.87 5.66
N ASN A 376 -5.03 -12.78 4.70
CA ASN A 376 -3.89 -13.65 4.42
C ASN A 376 -2.79 -12.91 3.65
N ALA A 377 -1.54 -13.35 3.83
CA ALA A 377 -0.41 -12.79 3.09
C ALA A 377 -0.46 -13.08 1.57
N GLU A 378 -1.19 -14.11 1.15
CA GLU A 378 -1.37 -14.45 -0.28
C GLU A 378 -2.52 -13.64 -0.93
N GLU A 379 -3.19 -12.77 -0.17
CA GLU A 379 -4.37 -12.06 -0.66
C GLU A 379 -3.99 -10.71 -1.25
N ALA A 380 -3.95 -10.64 -2.58
CA ALA A 380 -3.78 -9.41 -3.34
C ALA A 380 -4.83 -8.34 -2.96
N ILE A 381 -4.41 -7.09 -2.87
CA ILE A 381 -5.31 -5.94 -2.72
C ILE A 381 -5.46 -5.27 -4.08
N ILE A 382 -6.69 -5.27 -4.60
CA ILE A 382 -7.00 -4.78 -5.95
C ILE A 382 -8.03 -3.67 -5.84
N VAL A 383 -7.73 -2.50 -6.40
CA VAL A 383 -8.66 -1.37 -6.47
C VAL A 383 -9.04 -1.13 -7.92
N THR A 384 -10.34 -1.02 -8.16
CA THR A 384 -10.92 -0.74 -9.47
C THR A 384 -11.77 0.53 -9.44
N ASP A 385 -11.91 1.19 -10.58
CA ASP A 385 -13.01 2.13 -10.77
C ASP A 385 -14.38 1.40 -10.82
N LEU A 386 -15.47 2.16 -10.93
CA LEU A 386 -16.81 1.56 -11.01
C LEU A 386 -17.08 0.83 -12.34
N GLU A 387 -16.24 1.01 -13.36
CA GLU A 387 -16.31 0.30 -14.64
C GLU A 387 -15.53 -1.02 -14.60
N GLY A 388 -14.81 -1.30 -13.50
CA GLY A 388 -14.03 -2.51 -13.28
C GLY A 388 -12.60 -2.43 -13.81
N LYS A 389 -12.13 -1.25 -14.24
CA LYS A 389 -10.74 -1.05 -14.63
C LYS A 389 -9.88 -1.00 -13.37
N VAL A 390 -8.83 -1.83 -13.31
CA VAL A 390 -7.84 -1.79 -12.23
C VAL A 390 -7.07 -0.47 -12.26
N VAL A 391 -7.06 0.23 -11.12
CA VAL A 391 -6.37 1.52 -10.92
C VAL A 391 -5.25 1.44 -9.88
N PHE A 392 -5.21 0.34 -9.13
CA PHE A 392 -4.13 -0.02 -8.23
C PHE A 392 -4.20 -1.52 -7.95
N ALA A 393 -3.07 -2.21 -7.87
CA ALA A 393 -3.00 -3.59 -7.43
C ALA A 393 -1.63 -3.90 -6.79
N TYR A 394 -1.68 -4.59 -5.66
CA TYR A 394 -0.54 -5.09 -4.91
C TYR A 394 -0.82 -6.54 -4.52
N ASP A 395 0.19 -7.39 -4.62
CA ASP A 395 0.11 -8.80 -4.29
C ASP A 395 1.28 -9.16 -3.36
N PRO A 396 1.01 -9.48 -2.08
CA PRO A 396 2.06 -9.76 -1.12
C PRO A 396 2.71 -11.14 -1.30
N GLU A 397 2.27 -11.98 -2.25
CA GLU A 397 2.75 -13.37 -2.42
C GLU A 397 4.29 -13.45 -2.53
N LYS A 398 4.92 -12.44 -3.14
CA LYS A 398 6.38 -12.43 -3.35
C LYS A 398 7.18 -11.99 -2.13
N ASP A 399 6.52 -11.44 -1.13
CA ASP A 399 7.10 -10.93 0.12
C ASP A 399 6.84 -11.90 1.28
N GLU A 400 6.37 -13.10 0.94
CA GLU A 400 5.99 -14.11 1.91
C GLU A 400 7.17 -14.69 2.69
N SER A 401 6.94 -14.80 3.99
CA SER A 401 7.70 -15.66 4.89
C SER A 401 6.80 -16.72 5.51
N SER A 402 7.31 -17.96 5.64
CA SER A 402 6.54 -19.07 6.20
C SER A 402 6.56 -19.10 7.73
N GLY A 403 5.59 -19.78 8.35
CA GLY A 403 5.59 -20.02 9.80
C GLY A 403 5.08 -18.80 10.58
N GLU A 404 5.79 -18.42 11.65
CA GLU A 404 5.42 -17.29 12.52
C GLU A 404 5.62 -15.91 11.88
N ASN A 405 6.23 -15.87 10.69
CA ASN A 405 6.42 -14.66 9.89
C ASN A 405 5.42 -14.57 8.73
N TYR A 406 4.33 -15.34 8.77
CA TYR A 406 3.27 -15.23 7.78
C TYR A 406 2.63 -13.85 7.84
N ARG A 407 2.90 -13.00 6.84
CA ARG A 407 2.64 -11.55 6.79
C ARG A 407 1.16 -11.16 6.62
N GLY A 408 0.26 -11.87 7.31
CA GLY A 408 -1.14 -11.48 7.39
C GLY A 408 -1.29 -10.10 8.03
N TYR A 409 -2.25 -9.32 7.55
CA TYR A 409 -2.44 -7.93 7.95
C TYR A 409 -3.88 -7.67 8.38
N GLN A 410 -4.11 -6.66 9.21
CA GLN A 410 -5.45 -6.22 9.60
C GLN A 410 -5.69 -4.74 9.26
N GLY A 411 -4.63 -3.97 9.05
CA GLY A 411 -4.69 -2.62 8.51
C GLY A 411 -3.91 -2.51 7.20
N ALA A 412 -4.34 -1.58 6.35
CA ALA A 412 -3.58 -1.16 5.17
C ALA A 412 -3.73 0.34 4.93
N VAL A 413 -2.62 1.03 4.70
CA VAL A 413 -2.58 2.38 4.14
C VAL A 413 -2.23 2.27 2.67
N ILE A 414 -3.13 2.76 1.80
CA ILE A 414 -2.96 2.68 0.35
C ILE A 414 -3.09 4.07 -0.27
N SER A 415 -2.07 4.50 -1.00
CA SER A 415 -2.07 5.75 -1.75
C SER A 415 -1.64 5.52 -3.19
N SER A 416 -2.28 6.21 -4.13
CA SER A 416 -1.96 6.12 -5.56
C SER A 416 -2.22 7.46 -6.24
N PRO A 417 -1.37 7.90 -7.20
CA PRO A 417 -1.63 9.08 -8.01
C PRO A 417 -2.89 8.96 -8.89
N GLU A 418 -3.37 7.74 -9.11
CA GLU A 418 -4.61 7.46 -9.86
C GLU A 418 -5.87 7.76 -9.04
N PHE A 419 -5.76 7.84 -7.70
CA PHE A 419 -6.90 8.14 -6.84
C PHE A 419 -7.22 9.64 -6.84
N GLN A 420 -8.52 9.96 -6.84
CA GLN A 420 -9.03 11.33 -6.95
C GLN A 420 -10.17 11.58 -5.95
N VAL A 421 -10.16 12.78 -5.36
CA VAL A 421 -11.25 13.27 -4.51
C VAL A 421 -12.53 13.38 -5.36
N GLY A 422 -13.65 12.93 -4.79
CA GLY A 422 -14.95 12.89 -5.44
C GLY A 422 -15.15 11.70 -6.38
N GLN A 423 -14.23 10.74 -6.41
CA GLN A 423 -14.38 9.48 -7.15
C GLN A 423 -14.73 8.31 -6.23
N SER A 424 -15.30 7.28 -6.85
CA SER A 424 -15.72 6.05 -6.21
C SER A 424 -14.94 4.86 -6.76
N TYR A 425 -14.56 3.95 -5.88
CA TYR A 425 -13.80 2.75 -6.21
C TYR A 425 -14.46 1.50 -5.62
N ASN A 426 -14.11 0.34 -6.18
CA ASN A 426 -14.35 -0.95 -5.55
C ASN A 426 -13.01 -1.54 -5.12
N ILE A 427 -12.99 -2.16 -3.94
CA ILE A 427 -11.85 -2.92 -3.44
C ILE A 427 -12.16 -4.41 -3.54
N TYR A 428 -11.18 -5.19 -3.96
CA TYR A 428 -11.19 -6.64 -3.96
C TYR A 428 -9.97 -7.15 -3.20
N VAL A 429 -10.13 -8.27 -2.51
CA VAL A 429 -9.06 -8.96 -1.78
C VAL A 429 -8.96 -10.40 -2.27
N GLY A 430 -7.74 -10.88 -2.47
CA GLY A 430 -7.41 -12.21 -3.01
C GLY A 430 -7.43 -12.29 -4.54
N GLY A 431 -7.14 -13.49 -5.04
CA GLY A 431 -7.08 -13.82 -6.47
C GLY A 431 -5.81 -13.31 -7.17
N ASP A 432 -5.61 -13.77 -8.40
CA ASP A 432 -4.38 -13.49 -9.16
C ASP A 432 -4.56 -12.29 -10.10
N VAL A 433 -3.57 -11.39 -10.16
CA VAL A 433 -3.59 -10.23 -11.07
C VAL A 433 -2.81 -10.55 -12.35
N ASN A 434 -3.47 -10.38 -13.51
CA ASN A 434 -2.84 -10.60 -14.81
C ASN A 434 -2.20 -9.31 -15.34
N GLY A 435 -0.97 -9.02 -14.89
CA GLY A 435 -0.20 -7.85 -15.32
C GLY A 435 1.31 -8.03 -15.11
N LYS A 436 2.07 -6.97 -15.36
CA LYS A 436 3.49 -6.91 -14.96
C LYS A 436 3.63 -6.13 -13.67
N GLU A 437 4.44 -6.65 -12.78
CA GLU A 437 4.94 -5.88 -11.64
C GLU A 437 6.17 -5.06 -12.01
N VAL A 438 6.24 -3.89 -11.41
CA VAL A 438 7.35 -2.95 -11.43
C VAL A 438 7.49 -2.45 -10.00
N ASP A 439 8.67 -2.68 -9.40
CA ASP A 439 8.99 -2.18 -8.06
C ASP A 439 7.97 -2.63 -6.98
N GLY A 440 7.56 -3.91 -7.06
CA GLY A 440 6.65 -4.56 -6.11
C GLY A 440 5.16 -4.25 -6.31
N LEU A 441 4.79 -3.36 -7.25
CA LEU A 441 3.40 -3.06 -7.59
C LEU A 441 3.08 -3.45 -9.03
N TYR A 442 1.82 -3.77 -9.32
CA TYR A 442 1.40 -3.98 -10.70
C TYR A 442 1.34 -2.66 -11.47
N ASP A 443 2.02 -2.60 -12.62
CA ASP A 443 1.84 -1.54 -13.61
C ASP A 443 0.44 -1.70 -14.21
N VAL A 444 -0.49 -0.87 -13.72
CA VAL A 444 -1.91 -0.88 -14.10
C VAL A 444 -2.15 -0.69 -15.59
N SER A 445 -1.19 -0.11 -16.34
CA SER A 445 -1.29 0.00 -17.80
C SER A 445 -1.14 -1.34 -18.52
N THR A 446 -0.56 -2.33 -17.84
CA THR A 446 -0.34 -3.69 -18.33
C THR A 446 -1.36 -4.70 -17.81
N VAL A 447 -2.14 -4.33 -16.78
CA VAL A 447 -3.13 -5.21 -16.17
C VAL A 447 -4.28 -5.45 -17.14
N THR A 448 -4.55 -6.73 -17.42
CA THR A 448 -5.63 -7.17 -18.33
C THR A 448 -6.86 -7.70 -17.60
N GLY A 449 -6.76 -7.88 -16.28
CA GLY A 449 -7.82 -8.35 -15.39
C GLY A 449 -7.24 -9.08 -14.19
N PHE A 450 -8.12 -9.59 -13.34
CA PHE A 450 -7.77 -10.39 -12.18
C PHE A 450 -8.70 -11.61 -12.09
N SER A 451 -8.30 -12.60 -11.31
CA SER A 451 -9.00 -13.88 -11.23
C SER A 451 -10.35 -13.75 -10.51
N LYS A 452 -11.22 -14.75 -10.69
CA LYS A 452 -12.59 -14.74 -10.14
C LYS A 452 -12.63 -15.05 -8.64
N GLU A 453 -11.50 -15.48 -8.10
CA GLU A 453 -11.26 -15.78 -6.69
C GLU A 453 -11.14 -14.49 -5.85
N ALA A 454 -10.81 -13.36 -6.50
CA ALA A 454 -10.83 -12.05 -5.86
C ALA A 454 -12.24 -11.70 -5.36
N THR A 455 -12.34 -11.41 -4.06
CA THR A 455 -13.63 -11.15 -3.40
C THR A 455 -13.83 -9.67 -3.20
N LYS A 456 -14.96 -9.15 -3.69
CA LYS A 456 -15.34 -7.74 -3.51
C LYS A 456 -15.54 -7.44 -2.03
N GLN A 457 -14.98 -6.32 -1.57
CA GLN A 457 -15.06 -5.88 -0.20
C GLN A 457 -16.21 -4.89 0.02
N GLN A 458 -16.65 -4.80 1.27
CA GLN A 458 -17.54 -3.77 1.80
C GLN A 458 -16.94 -3.17 3.07
N TYR A 459 -17.39 -1.99 3.48
CA TYR A 459 -17.05 -1.38 4.76
C TYR A 459 -18.32 -1.00 5.53
N THR A 460 -18.22 -0.87 6.86
CA THR A 460 -19.35 -0.50 7.74
C THR A 460 -19.16 0.81 8.50
N GLY A 461 -17.93 1.33 8.57
CA GLY A 461 -17.60 2.60 9.22
C GLY A 461 -16.61 3.43 8.40
N THR A 462 -16.58 4.73 8.66
CA THR A 462 -15.64 5.68 8.03
C THR A 462 -14.66 6.27 9.03
N ASP A 463 -14.42 5.55 10.11
CA ASP A 463 -13.48 5.89 11.16
C ASP A 463 -12.70 4.61 11.48
N VAL A 464 -11.38 4.69 11.36
CA VAL A 464 -10.46 3.59 11.68
C VAL A 464 -10.03 3.63 13.16
N GLY A 465 -10.57 4.58 13.93
CA GLY A 465 -10.11 4.90 15.28
C GLY A 465 -8.79 5.65 15.23
N MET A 466 -8.39 6.21 16.38
CA MET A 466 -6.97 6.50 16.57
C MET A 466 -6.27 5.14 16.58
N GLY A 467 -5.20 4.98 15.79
CA GLY A 467 -4.18 4.00 16.11
C GLY A 467 -3.95 4.07 17.61
N GLY A 468 -4.10 2.94 18.31
CA GLY A 468 -3.85 2.95 19.74
C GLY A 468 -2.44 3.51 19.93
N PRO A 469 -2.20 4.50 20.81
CA PRO A 469 -0.84 4.76 21.24
C PRO A 469 -0.27 3.42 21.69
N GLY A 470 0.88 3.03 21.15
CA GLY A 470 1.62 1.85 21.60
C GLY A 470 1.67 1.87 23.14
N GLY A 471 1.17 0.79 23.74
CA GLY A 471 1.15 0.59 25.18
C GLY A 471 -0.03 1.23 25.93
N GLU A 472 -0.62 0.47 26.84
CA GLU A 472 -1.28 1.07 28.00
C GLU A 472 -0.33 2.09 28.60
N GLN A 473 -0.71 3.38 28.62
CA GLN A 473 -0.13 4.30 29.59
C GLN A 473 -0.28 3.63 30.95
N PRO A 474 0.81 3.24 31.64
CA PRO A 474 0.69 2.60 32.93
C PRO A 474 -0.17 3.52 33.80
N GLU A 475 -1.20 2.97 34.44
CA GLU A 475 -1.88 3.67 35.52
C GLU A 475 -0.79 4.24 36.43
N ILE A 476 -0.74 5.57 36.54
CA ILE A 476 0.15 6.26 37.47
C ILE A 476 -0.12 5.63 38.84
N PRO A 477 0.84 4.89 39.43
CA PRO A 477 0.59 4.27 40.72
C PRO A 477 0.38 5.37 41.75
N ASP A 478 -0.62 5.17 42.61
CA ASP A 478 -0.95 6.00 43.77
C ASP A 478 0.32 6.53 44.47
N ASP A 479 0.29 7.83 44.78
CA ASP A 479 1.39 8.68 45.28
C ASP A 479 1.79 8.36 46.73
N SER A 480 1.50 7.15 47.21
CA SER A 480 1.63 6.73 48.61
C SER A 480 2.88 5.88 48.92
N GLN A 481 3.78 5.66 47.94
CA GLN A 481 4.93 4.74 48.09
C GLN A 481 6.31 5.31 47.68
N ARG A 482 6.49 6.59 47.34
CA ARG A 482 7.84 7.14 47.09
C ARG A 482 8.58 7.47 48.41
N PRO A 483 9.85 7.05 48.56
CA PRO A 483 10.71 7.52 49.64
C PRO A 483 10.96 9.04 49.53
N ALA A 484 10.91 9.74 50.65
CA ALA A 484 11.13 11.18 50.74
C ALA A 484 12.54 11.57 50.23
N LEU A 485 12.61 12.48 49.27
CA LEU A 485 13.83 13.21 48.93
C LEU A 485 14.01 14.41 49.89
N PRO A 486 15.25 14.86 50.16
CA PRO A 486 15.54 15.88 51.16
C PRO A 486 14.98 17.27 50.79
N GLU A 487 14.47 17.96 51.80
CA GLU A 487 14.13 19.39 51.76
C GLU A 487 15.38 20.23 51.49
N ASP A 488 15.42 20.93 50.34
CA ASP A 488 15.69 22.38 50.30
C ASP A 488 15.57 22.93 48.87
N GLY A 489 14.82 24.04 48.70
CA GLY A 489 15.09 25.03 47.65
C GLY A 489 14.13 25.20 46.47
N GLN A 490 12.87 25.54 46.75
CA GLN A 490 11.92 26.39 45.97
C GLN A 490 12.03 26.50 44.42
N ARG A 491 10.97 26.04 43.73
CA ARG A 491 10.61 26.38 42.34
C ARG A 491 9.71 27.65 42.33
N PRO A 492 9.78 28.57 41.34
CA PRO A 492 8.98 29.80 41.33
C PRO A 492 7.48 29.55 41.05
N GLU A 493 6.60 30.29 41.73
CA GLU A 493 5.15 30.33 41.51
C GLU A 493 4.78 31.17 40.26
N LEU A 494 3.86 30.67 39.44
CA LEU A 494 3.16 31.45 38.41
C LEU A 494 1.86 32.04 38.97
N PRO A 495 1.37 33.19 38.46
CA PRO A 495 0.29 33.95 39.08
C PRO A 495 -1.09 33.29 38.92
N ASP A 496 -1.89 33.38 39.97
CA ASP A 496 -3.26 32.86 40.05
C ASP A 496 -4.24 33.50 39.05
N GLY A 497 -4.98 32.65 38.34
CA GLY A 497 -6.38 32.89 38.04
C GLY A 497 -6.84 32.81 36.59
N VAL A 498 -6.86 31.62 35.97
CA VAL A 498 -7.89 31.25 34.96
C VAL A 498 -8.11 29.73 34.99
N THR A 499 -9.33 29.28 35.32
CA THR A 499 -9.81 27.90 35.10
C THR A 499 -10.26 27.73 33.64
N PRO A 500 -9.97 26.61 32.94
CA PRO A 500 -10.51 26.36 31.61
C PRO A 500 -12.01 26.05 31.70
N GLY A 501 -12.82 26.93 31.13
CA GLY A 501 -14.23 26.68 30.84
C GLY A 501 -14.40 26.07 29.45
N ASN A 502 -15.41 25.20 29.32
CA ASN A 502 -15.91 24.68 28.05
C ASN A 502 -16.21 25.84 27.07
N GLY A 503 -15.50 25.91 25.95
CA GLY A 503 -15.68 26.92 24.92
C GLY A 503 -16.15 26.31 23.60
N GLU A 504 -17.36 26.71 23.16
CA GLU A 504 -17.86 26.56 21.80
C GLU A 504 -16.94 27.29 20.80
N MET A 505 -16.66 26.67 19.64
CA MET A 505 -15.89 27.30 18.57
C MET A 505 -16.72 28.32 17.76
N PRO A 506 -16.13 29.44 17.29
CA PRO A 506 -16.84 30.44 16.49
C PRO A 506 -17.00 30.02 15.02
N GLY A 507 -18.19 30.26 14.47
CA GLY A 507 -18.53 29.97 13.08
C GLY A 507 -17.78 30.83 12.05
N GLY A 508 -17.11 30.16 11.11
CA GLY A 508 -16.70 30.72 9.82
C GLY A 508 -17.53 30.09 8.70
N GLU A 509 -18.05 30.90 7.79
CA GLU A 509 -18.83 30.46 6.63
C GLU A 509 -17.94 29.67 5.64
N ARG A 510 -18.40 28.47 5.26
CA ARG A 510 -17.79 27.56 4.28
C ARG A 510 -18.01 28.10 2.85
N PRO A 511 -17.06 27.97 1.90
CA PRO A 511 -17.26 28.39 0.51
C PRO A 511 -18.45 27.66 -0.16
N GLU A 512 -19.24 28.39 -0.95
CA GLU A 512 -20.36 27.83 -1.72
C GLU A 512 -19.87 26.85 -2.81
N LEU A 513 -20.54 25.70 -2.90
CA LEU A 513 -20.32 24.66 -3.91
C LEU A 513 -20.78 25.12 -5.32
N PRO A 514 -20.17 24.63 -6.41
CA PRO A 514 -20.63 24.92 -7.77
C PRO A 514 -22.03 24.33 -8.07
N ASP A 515 -22.75 24.98 -8.99
CA ASP A 515 -24.09 24.65 -9.48
C ASP A 515 -24.25 23.18 -9.94
N ASP A 516 -25.38 22.55 -9.59
CA ASP A 516 -25.74 21.15 -9.82
C ASP A 516 -25.77 20.73 -11.30
N SER A 517 -25.68 21.68 -12.23
CA SER A 517 -25.74 21.47 -13.67
C SER A 517 -24.45 20.90 -14.30
N GLN A 518 -23.36 20.74 -13.53
CA GLN A 518 -22.07 20.19 -14.01
C GLN A 518 -21.68 18.81 -13.43
N ARG A 519 -22.56 18.13 -12.69
CA ARG A 519 -22.28 16.79 -12.13
C ARG A 519 -22.35 15.69 -13.21
N PRO A 520 -21.40 14.73 -13.24
CA PRO A 520 -21.48 13.54 -14.09
C PRO A 520 -22.76 12.71 -13.84
N ALA A 521 -23.19 11.94 -14.83
CA ALA A 521 -24.36 11.07 -14.73
C ALA A 521 -24.14 9.93 -13.72
N LEU A 522 -25.16 9.68 -12.89
CA LEU A 522 -25.19 8.71 -11.79
C LEU A 522 -24.91 7.26 -12.23
N PRO A 523 -24.25 6.43 -11.40
CA PRO A 523 -24.31 4.98 -11.51
C PRO A 523 -25.74 4.46 -11.29
N PRO A 524 -26.09 3.26 -11.79
CA PRO A 524 -27.45 2.68 -11.69
C PRO A 524 -27.94 2.41 -10.26
N ASP A 525 -27.09 2.57 -9.25
CA ASP A 525 -27.31 2.07 -7.89
C ASP A 525 -27.81 3.14 -6.92
N GLY A 526 -28.14 4.33 -7.42
CA GLY A 526 -29.17 5.20 -6.85
C GLY A 526 -29.10 5.47 -5.35
N GLU A 527 -27.98 5.98 -4.84
CA GLU A 527 -27.91 6.96 -3.73
C GLU A 527 -26.47 7.47 -3.61
N MET A 528 -26.29 8.80 -3.44
CA MET A 528 -25.02 9.36 -2.98
C MET A 528 -24.85 8.99 -1.51
N PRO A 529 -23.64 8.65 -1.03
CA PRO A 529 -23.31 8.82 0.39
C PRO A 529 -23.66 10.26 0.79
N GLY A 530 -24.09 10.47 2.04
CA GLY A 530 -24.30 11.83 2.56
C GLY A 530 -23.07 12.69 2.33
N ALA A 531 -23.23 14.01 2.29
CA ALA A 531 -22.18 14.99 2.00
C ALA A 531 -20.94 14.95 2.94
N ASN A 532 -20.93 14.02 3.90
CA ASN A 532 -19.88 13.80 4.91
C ASN A 532 -19.24 12.40 4.82
N GLY A 533 -19.55 11.56 3.82
CA GLY A 533 -19.04 10.17 3.77
C GLY A 533 -19.62 9.24 4.83
N GLU A 534 -20.22 9.77 5.90
CA GLU A 534 -20.99 9.00 6.86
C GLU A 534 -22.12 8.23 6.15
N SER A 535 -22.05 6.90 6.25
CA SER A 535 -23.27 6.11 6.31
C SER A 535 -24.00 6.56 7.58
N SER A 536 -24.93 7.51 7.46
CA SER A 536 -25.73 8.03 8.58
C SER A 536 -26.64 6.96 9.22
N THR A 537 -26.41 5.67 8.93
CA THR A 537 -27.24 4.53 9.28
C THR A 537 -26.45 3.30 9.75
N GLY A 538 -25.11 3.28 9.68
CA GLY A 538 -24.32 2.05 9.97
C GLY A 538 -24.58 0.93 8.96
N GLN A 539 -25.05 1.26 7.75
CA GLN A 539 -25.26 0.31 6.65
C GLN A 539 -23.99 0.10 5.84
N ALA A 540 -23.73 -1.15 5.47
CA ALA A 540 -22.56 -1.55 4.71
C ALA A 540 -22.57 -1.01 3.27
N SER A 541 -21.41 -0.60 2.76
CA SER A 541 -21.22 -0.13 1.38
C SER A 541 -20.12 -0.91 0.67
N THR A 542 -20.32 -1.24 -0.61
CA THR A 542 -19.28 -1.82 -1.49
C THR A 542 -18.59 -0.79 -2.38
N VAL A 543 -18.95 0.48 -2.22
CA VAL A 543 -18.42 1.60 -3.00
C VAL A 543 -17.65 2.52 -2.05
N PHE A 544 -16.33 2.52 -2.21
CA PHE A 544 -15.39 3.32 -1.43
C PHE A 544 -15.29 4.69 -2.08
N TYR A 545 -15.99 5.68 -1.50
CA TYR A 545 -16.03 7.05 -2.02
C TYR A 545 -14.96 7.92 -1.35
N MET A 546 -14.11 8.56 -2.15
CA MET A 546 -13.06 9.43 -1.67
C MET A 546 -13.62 10.83 -1.42
N THR A 547 -14.02 11.10 -0.17
CA THR A 547 -14.56 12.40 0.24
C THR A 547 -13.50 13.49 0.35
N ASP A 548 -12.27 13.11 0.71
CA ASP A 548 -11.16 14.03 0.94
C ASP A 548 -9.83 13.39 0.49
N LYS A 549 -8.70 14.01 0.84
CA LYS A 549 -7.36 13.45 0.64
C LYS A 549 -7.14 12.21 1.49
N VAL A 550 -7.49 12.22 2.77
CA VAL A 550 -7.43 11.00 3.59
C VAL A 550 -8.83 10.47 3.84
N ASN A 551 -9.02 9.17 3.60
CA ASN A 551 -10.31 8.52 3.72
C ASN A 551 -10.14 7.25 4.57
N ALA A 552 -10.86 7.21 5.69
CA ALA A 552 -10.88 6.08 6.59
C ALA A 552 -12.05 5.14 6.25
N PHE A 553 -11.80 3.84 6.23
CA PHE A 553 -12.81 2.80 6.06
C PHE A 553 -12.55 1.68 7.07
N SER A 554 -13.56 1.35 7.87
CA SER A 554 -13.46 0.33 8.90
C SER A 554 -14.57 -0.71 8.82
N GLY A 555 -14.30 -1.86 9.44
CA GLY A 555 -15.09 -3.06 9.25
C GLY A 555 -15.02 -3.53 7.80
N VAL A 556 -13.86 -3.32 7.14
CA VAL A 556 -13.64 -3.79 5.79
C VAL A 556 -13.66 -5.32 5.80
N ALA A 557 -14.53 -5.92 5.01
CA ALA A 557 -14.72 -7.36 4.96
C ALA A 557 -15.32 -7.79 3.63
N ASP A 558 -15.29 -9.09 3.37
CA ASP A 558 -15.98 -9.70 2.24
C ASP A 558 -17.43 -9.21 2.15
N PHE A 559 -17.83 -8.80 0.95
CA PHE A 559 -19.22 -8.51 0.67
C PHE A 559 -20.06 -9.77 0.83
N LYS A 560 -21.15 -9.64 1.59
CA LYS A 560 -22.24 -10.62 1.65
C LYS A 560 -23.54 -9.93 1.28
N ALA A 561 -24.36 -10.52 0.44
CA ALA A 561 -25.65 -9.93 0.06
C ALA A 561 -26.55 -9.65 1.28
N SER A 562 -26.43 -10.46 2.34
CA SER A 562 -27.20 -10.30 3.57
C SER A 562 -26.81 -9.09 4.43
N SER A 563 -25.62 -8.51 4.25
CA SER A 563 -25.25 -7.25 4.93
C SER A 563 -25.78 -6.00 4.22
N MET A 564 -26.10 -6.11 2.92
CA MET A 564 -26.63 -5.00 2.11
C MET A 564 -28.16 -5.05 1.94
N PHE A 565 -28.73 -6.24 1.72
CA PHE A 565 -30.16 -6.39 1.42
C PHE A 565 -30.92 -6.90 2.64
N THR A 566 -31.83 -6.06 3.15
CA THR A 566 -32.65 -6.35 4.34
C THR A 566 -33.60 -7.53 4.16
N ASP A 567 -33.90 -7.92 2.91
CA ASP A 567 -34.76 -9.04 2.55
C ASP A 567 -34.00 -10.31 2.14
N VAL A 568 -32.68 -10.35 2.37
CA VAL A 568 -31.82 -11.52 2.20
C VAL A 568 -31.27 -11.94 3.56
N ALA A 569 -31.97 -12.87 4.23
CA ALA A 569 -31.46 -13.47 5.46
C ALA A 569 -30.17 -14.27 5.18
N ALA A 570 -29.17 -14.18 6.07
CA ALA A 570 -27.87 -14.82 5.89
C ALA A 570 -27.96 -16.37 5.77
N ASP A 571 -28.96 -16.97 6.40
CA ASP A 571 -29.22 -18.42 6.36
C ASP A 571 -30.20 -18.85 5.25
N ALA A 572 -30.65 -17.91 4.40
CA ALA A 572 -31.51 -18.24 3.28
C ALA A 572 -30.75 -19.11 2.26
N TRP A 573 -31.43 -20.12 1.70
CA TRP A 573 -30.83 -21.06 0.73
C TRP A 573 -30.21 -20.40 -0.51
N TYR A 574 -30.57 -19.15 -0.80
CA TYR A 574 -30.11 -18.36 -1.94
C TYR A 574 -29.09 -17.27 -1.56
N ALA A 575 -28.73 -17.10 -0.28
CA ALA A 575 -27.94 -15.95 0.17
C ALA A 575 -26.57 -15.88 -0.51
N ASP A 576 -25.85 -17.01 -0.55
CA ASP A 576 -24.55 -17.11 -1.23
C ASP A 576 -24.69 -16.95 -2.75
N ASP A 577 -25.74 -17.52 -3.34
CA ASP A 577 -26.00 -17.38 -4.78
C ASP A 577 -26.27 -15.91 -5.17
N ILE A 578 -27.01 -15.18 -4.35
CA ILE A 578 -27.23 -13.73 -4.54
C ILE A 578 -25.92 -12.98 -4.37
N THR A 579 -25.14 -13.29 -3.32
CA THR A 579 -23.82 -12.70 -3.10
C THR A 579 -22.93 -12.86 -4.33
N ASN A 580 -22.85 -14.07 -4.87
CA ASN A 580 -22.04 -14.40 -6.04
C ASN A 580 -22.44 -13.58 -7.29
N VAL A 581 -23.73 -13.49 -7.60
CA VAL A 581 -24.18 -12.78 -8.80
C VAL A 581 -24.12 -11.26 -8.66
N VAL A 582 -24.19 -10.74 -7.42
CA VAL A 582 -24.01 -9.31 -7.13
C VAL A 582 -22.52 -8.95 -7.19
N ASN A 583 -21.64 -9.77 -6.62
CA ASN A 583 -20.18 -9.60 -6.71
C ASN A 583 -19.68 -9.58 -8.15
N LYS A 584 -20.23 -10.45 -8.99
CA LYS A 584 -19.92 -10.51 -10.43
C LYS A 584 -20.63 -9.41 -11.25
N GLY A 585 -21.37 -8.50 -10.62
CA GLY A 585 -22.12 -7.44 -11.29
C GLY A 585 -23.24 -7.94 -12.22
N LEU A 586 -23.64 -9.21 -12.13
CA LEU A 586 -24.65 -9.81 -13.02
C LEU A 586 -26.06 -9.33 -12.65
N MET A 587 -26.34 -9.25 -11.34
CA MET A 587 -27.63 -8.79 -10.80
C MET A 587 -27.43 -7.69 -9.77
N ASN A 588 -28.30 -6.68 -9.77
CA ASN A 588 -28.33 -5.60 -8.76
C ASN A 588 -29.61 -5.72 -7.92
N GLY A 589 -29.67 -5.00 -6.80
CA GLY A 589 -30.89 -4.82 -6.01
C GLY A 589 -32.02 -4.14 -6.79
N MET A 590 -33.25 -4.26 -6.27
CA MET A 590 -34.39 -3.45 -6.70
C MET A 590 -34.36 -2.03 -6.12
N SER A 591 -33.64 -1.87 -5.00
CA SER A 591 -33.22 -0.60 -4.39
C SER A 591 -31.85 -0.83 -3.72
N SER A 592 -31.31 0.21 -3.05
CA SER A 592 -30.08 0.13 -2.26
C SER A 592 -30.13 -0.93 -1.15
N THR A 593 -31.31 -1.26 -0.63
CA THR A 593 -31.49 -2.14 0.55
C THR A 593 -32.41 -3.33 0.33
N THR A 594 -32.94 -3.52 -0.89
CA THR A 594 -33.90 -4.60 -1.21
C THR A 594 -33.47 -5.34 -2.48
N PHE A 595 -33.25 -6.65 -2.40
CA PHE A 595 -32.97 -7.48 -3.56
C PHE A 595 -34.23 -8.00 -4.25
N GLY A 596 -35.31 -8.24 -3.51
CA GLY A 596 -36.54 -8.85 -3.99
C GLY A 596 -36.39 -10.33 -4.40
N PRO A 597 -35.89 -11.24 -3.55
CA PRO A 597 -35.56 -12.62 -3.93
C PRO A 597 -36.77 -13.42 -4.44
N ASN A 598 -37.96 -13.13 -3.91
CA ASN A 598 -39.21 -13.79 -4.29
C ASN A 598 -39.95 -13.11 -5.45
N MET A 599 -39.46 -11.98 -5.94
CA MET A 599 -40.06 -11.31 -7.10
C MET A 599 -39.76 -12.11 -8.37
N ASN A 600 -40.76 -12.22 -9.25
CA ASN A 600 -40.58 -12.85 -10.55
C ASN A 600 -39.63 -12.02 -11.42
N LEU A 601 -38.73 -12.69 -12.14
CA LEU A 601 -37.83 -12.05 -13.07
C LEU A 601 -38.59 -11.63 -14.34
N THR A 602 -38.39 -10.40 -14.79
CA THR A 602 -38.97 -9.92 -16.06
C THR A 602 -38.06 -10.18 -17.25
N ARG A 603 -38.60 -10.16 -18.47
CA ARG A 603 -37.82 -10.32 -19.71
C ARG A 603 -36.75 -9.24 -19.90
N GLY A 604 -37.04 -8.00 -19.49
CA GLY A 604 -36.08 -6.89 -19.52
C GLY A 604 -34.92 -7.09 -18.53
N MET A 605 -35.21 -7.57 -17.32
CA MET A 605 -34.17 -7.94 -16.35
C MET A 605 -33.27 -9.06 -16.89
N MET A 606 -33.85 -10.11 -17.46
CA MET A 606 -33.07 -11.20 -18.06
C MET A 606 -32.15 -10.72 -19.19
N ALA A 607 -32.66 -9.89 -20.12
CA ALA A 607 -31.81 -9.37 -21.19
C ALA A 607 -30.62 -8.58 -20.62
N THR A 608 -30.87 -7.79 -19.57
CA THR A 608 -29.83 -7.03 -18.85
C THR A 608 -28.79 -7.94 -18.20
N ILE A 609 -29.22 -9.02 -17.57
CA ILE A 609 -28.32 -10.04 -16.97
C ILE A 609 -27.43 -10.65 -18.06
N LEU A 610 -28.02 -11.14 -19.17
CA LEU A 610 -27.25 -11.79 -20.24
C LEU A 610 -26.26 -10.82 -20.90
N TYR A 611 -26.64 -9.55 -21.03
CA TYR A 611 -25.77 -8.50 -21.54
C TYR A 611 -24.55 -8.27 -20.62
N ARG A 612 -24.77 -8.20 -19.31
CA ARG A 612 -23.70 -8.08 -18.31
C ARG A 612 -22.80 -9.33 -18.29
N MET A 613 -23.41 -10.52 -18.37
CA MET A 613 -22.67 -11.78 -18.51
C MET A 613 -21.75 -11.82 -19.74
N ALA A 614 -22.05 -11.05 -20.79
CA ALA A 614 -21.23 -10.94 -21.99
C ALA A 614 -20.19 -9.81 -21.93
N GLY A 615 -20.01 -9.15 -20.77
CA GLY A 615 -19.10 -8.02 -20.59
C GLY A 615 -19.66 -6.69 -21.09
N SER A 616 -20.99 -6.55 -21.17
CA SER A 616 -21.68 -5.32 -21.60
C SER A 616 -21.15 -4.70 -22.90
N PRO A 617 -21.03 -5.47 -24.00
CA PRO A 617 -20.38 -5.01 -25.24
C PRO A 617 -21.10 -3.81 -25.87
N ASP A 618 -20.37 -2.98 -26.60
CA ASP A 618 -20.95 -1.82 -27.29
C ASP A 618 -22.03 -2.21 -28.31
N VAL A 619 -23.12 -1.43 -28.31
CA VAL A 619 -24.27 -1.66 -29.19
C VAL A 619 -24.56 -0.41 -29.99
N THR A 620 -24.45 -0.52 -31.31
CA THR A 620 -24.84 0.55 -32.24
C THR A 620 -26.26 0.31 -32.77
N GLY A 621 -27.14 1.28 -32.59
CA GLY A 621 -28.53 1.25 -33.08
C GLY A 621 -29.57 0.79 -32.04
N ASP A 622 -30.84 1.08 -32.31
CA ASP A 622 -31.94 0.77 -31.40
C ASP A 622 -32.41 -0.70 -31.50
N ALA A 623 -33.07 -1.17 -30.45
CA ALA A 623 -33.78 -2.46 -30.49
C ALA A 623 -34.87 -2.42 -31.56
N ALA A 624 -35.03 -3.50 -32.32
CA ALA A 624 -36.02 -3.59 -33.40
C ALA A 624 -37.48 -3.78 -32.93
N PHE A 625 -37.77 -3.50 -31.65
CA PHE A 625 -39.07 -3.77 -31.03
C PHE A 625 -39.79 -2.47 -30.68
N SER A 626 -41.08 -2.38 -31.02
CA SER A 626 -41.86 -1.14 -30.89
C SER A 626 -42.13 -0.70 -29.44
N ASP A 627 -42.00 -1.61 -28.48
CA ASP A 627 -42.25 -1.39 -27.04
C ASP A 627 -40.95 -1.28 -26.21
N VAL A 628 -39.79 -1.18 -26.87
CA VAL A 628 -38.50 -0.97 -26.23
C VAL A 628 -38.03 0.45 -26.53
N SER A 629 -38.36 1.37 -25.64
CA SER A 629 -37.91 2.76 -25.74
C SER A 629 -36.42 2.88 -25.40
N SER A 630 -35.69 3.72 -26.15
CA SER A 630 -34.23 3.86 -26.06
C SER A 630 -33.73 4.43 -24.72
N ASP A 631 -34.60 5.08 -23.95
CA ASP A 631 -34.32 5.63 -22.61
C ASP A 631 -34.40 4.59 -21.49
N LYS A 632 -34.81 3.34 -21.77
CA LYS A 632 -34.98 2.32 -20.73
C LYS A 632 -33.67 1.60 -20.42
N TYR A 633 -33.50 1.24 -19.14
CA TYR A 633 -32.29 0.56 -18.65
C TYR A 633 -31.97 -0.74 -19.43
N TYR A 634 -32.99 -1.45 -19.91
CA TYR A 634 -32.83 -2.70 -20.67
C TYR A 634 -32.65 -2.48 -22.19
N ALA A 635 -32.76 -1.27 -22.71
CA ALA A 635 -32.87 -1.04 -24.16
C ALA A 635 -31.65 -1.55 -24.94
N LYS A 636 -30.44 -1.18 -24.49
CA LYS A 636 -29.16 -1.66 -25.07
C LYS A 636 -29.04 -3.18 -24.97
N ALA A 637 -29.35 -3.72 -23.80
CA ALA A 637 -29.27 -5.15 -23.53
C ALA A 637 -30.20 -5.97 -24.43
N VAL A 638 -31.44 -5.50 -24.64
CA VAL A 638 -32.40 -6.12 -25.55
C VAL A 638 -31.93 -6.01 -27.01
N ALA A 639 -31.43 -4.84 -27.43
CA ALA A 639 -30.91 -4.64 -28.78
C ALA A 639 -29.74 -5.59 -29.08
N TRP A 640 -28.80 -5.71 -28.14
CA TRP A 640 -27.69 -6.66 -28.24
C TRP A 640 -28.18 -8.11 -28.30
N ALA A 641 -28.97 -8.53 -27.32
CA ALA A 641 -29.39 -9.92 -27.21
C ALA A 641 -30.21 -10.38 -28.42
N ALA A 642 -31.02 -9.48 -29.01
CA ALA A 642 -31.76 -9.76 -30.24
C ALA A 642 -30.84 -9.86 -31.45
N LYS A 643 -29.83 -8.98 -31.56
CA LYS A 643 -28.83 -9.02 -32.64
C LYS A 643 -27.98 -10.29 -32.61
N GLN A 644 -27.69 -10.81 -31.42
CA GLN A 644 -26.99 -12.08 -31.23
C GLN A 644 -27.90 -13.32 -31.41
N GLY A 645 -29.21 -13.14 -31.62
CA GLY A 645 -30.16 -14.25 -31.73
C GLY A 645 -30.43 -14.99 -30.42
N ILE A 646 -30.05 -14.40 -29.28
CA ILE A 646 -30.24 -14.99 -27.95
C ILE A 646 -31.71 -14.86 -27.54
N VAL A 647 -32.31 -13.68 -27.79
CA VAL A 647 -33.72 -13.42 -27.51
C VAL A 647 -34.50 -13.12 -28.79
N GLU A 648 -35.79 -13.43 -28.76
CA GLU A 648 -36.73 -13.14 -29.84
C GLU A 648 -37.93 -12.34 -29.31
N GLY A 649 -38.49 -11.49 -30.17
CA GLY A 649 -39.75 -10.80 -29.93
C GLY A 649 -40.95 -11.58 -30.45
N TYR A 650 -42.14 -11.06 -30.16
CA TYR A 650 -43.41 -11.61 -30.61
C TYR A 650 -43.71 -11.20 -32.05
N LYS A 651 -44.62 -11.94 -32.70
CA LYS A 651 -45.03 -11.72 -34.10
C LYS A 651 -45.66 -10.34 -34.34
N ASP A 652 -46.11 -9.68 -33.30
CA ASP A 652 -46.68 -8.33 -33.33
C ASP A 652 -45.61 -7.21 -33.33
N GLY A 653 -44.32 -7.57 -33.29
CA GLY A 653 -43.20 -6.61 -33.26
C GLY A 653 -42.81 -6.15 -31.85
N THR A 654 -43.40 -6.73 -30.80
CA THR A 654 -43.09 -6.37 -29.39
C THR A 654 -42.09 -7.32 -28.74
N PHE A 655 -41.35 -6.86 -27.74
CA PHE A 655 -40.48 -7.67 -26.89
C PHE A 655 -41.14 -8.06 -25.56
N ARG A 656 -42.02 -7.21 -25.04
CA ARG A 656 -42.70 -7.29 -23.74
C ARG A 656 -41.74 -7.36 -22.56
N PRO A 657 -40.93 -6.31 -22.32
CA PRO A 657 -39.87 -6.33 -21.31
C PRO A 657 -40.37 -6.52 -19.88
N ASN A 658 -41.64 -6.18 -19.59
CA ASN A 658 -42.21 -6.29 -18.25
C ASN A 658 -42.93 -7.63 -17.99
N ASP A 659 -43.05 -8.50 -19.00
CA ASP A 659 -43.66 -9.82 -18.79
C ASP A 659 -42.72 -10.69 -17.94
N ASN A 660 -43.31 -11.47 -17.04
CA ASN A 660 -42.57 -12.44 -16.23
C ASN A 660 -41.99 -13.55 -17.10
N MET A 661 -40.81 -14.01 -16.71
CA MET A 661 -40.15 -15.15 -17.32
C MET A 661 -40.53 -16.45 -16.63
N THR A 662 -40.65 -17.51 -17.43
CA THR A 662 -40.76 -18.88 -16.94
C THR A 662 -39.41 -19.58 -16.91
N ARG A 663 -39.35 -20.71 -16.19
CA ARG A 663 -38.13 -21.52 -16.05
C ARG A 663 -37.63 -22.07 -17.38
N GLU A 664 -38.55 -22.49 -18.27
CA GLU A 664 -38.19 -22.95 -19.62
C GLU A 664 -37.54 -21.84 -20.45
N MET A 665 -37.99 -20.60 -20.31
CA MET A 665 -37.43 -19.48 -21.05
C MET A 665 -36.02 -19.15 -20.56
N MET A 666 -35.78 -19.19 -19.25
CA MET A 666 -34.45 -18.95 -18.66
C MET A 666 -33.40 -19.95 -19.19
N VAL A 667 -33.69 -21.24 -19.14
CA VAL A 667 -32.72 -22.25 -19.64
C VAL A 667 -32.54 -22.15 -21.16
N THR A 668 -33.59 -21.78 -21.90
CA THR A 668 -33.51 -21.62 -23.36
C THR A 668 -32.58 -20.48 -23.75
N VAL A 669 -32.64 -19.33 -23.06
CA VAL A 669 -31.76 -18.20 -23.38
C VAL A 669 -30.31 -18.47 -22.99
N LEU A 670 -30.05 -19.15 -21.86
CA LEU A 670 -28.69 -19.56 -21.48
C LEU A 670 -28.10 -20.58 -22.46
N TYR A 671 -28.91 -21.55 -22.91
CA TYR A 671 -28.50 -22.51 -23.93
C TYR A 671 -28.14 -21.83 -25.26
N ARG A 672 -28.93 -20.85 -25.69
CA ARG A 672 -28.63 -20.04 -26.89
C ARG A 672 -27.37 -19.22 -26.71
N MET A 673 -27.19 -18.60 -25.54
CA MET A 673 -25.98 -17.85 -25.21
C MET A 673 -24.73 -18.74 -25.24
N ALA A 674 -24.84 -20.02 -24.87
CA ALA A 674 -23.79 -21.02 -25.00
C ALA A 674 -23.59 -21.57 -26.43
N GLY A 675 -24.27 -21.01 -27.44
CA GLY A 675 -24.14 -21.44 -28.84
C GLY A 675 -25.04 -22.63 -29.23
N SER A 676 -26.02 -22.97 -28.41
CA SER A 676 -26.95 -24.10 -28.63
C SER A 676 -26.23 -25.45 -28.91
N PRO A 677 -25.35 -25.91 -28.01
CA PRO A 677 -24.56 -27.12 -28.23
C PRO A 677 -25.41 -28.37 -28.40
N ASP A 678 -24.99 -29.27 -29.29
CA ASP A 678 -25.69 -30.53 -29.55
C ASP A 678 -25.78 -31.39 -28.28
N ILE A 679 -26.97 -31.90 -28.00
CA ILE A 679 -27.25 -32.76 -26.84
C ILE A 679 -28.16 -33.92 -27.28
N THR A 680 -27.77 -35.14 -26.95
CA THR A 680 -28.55 -36.36 -27.23
C THR A 680 -29.13 -36.99 -25.96
N ALA A 681 -28.82 -36.42 -24.79
CA ALA A 681 -29.29 -36.90 -23.50
C ALA A 681 -30.70 -36.39 -23.21
N ASP A 682 -31.49 -37.18 -22.47
CA ASP A 682 -32.76 -36.75 -21.90
C ASP A 682 -32.51 -35.90 -20.64
N SER A 683 -33.40 -34.96 -20.34
CA SER A 683 -33.27 -34.11 -19.15
C SER A 683 -33.52 -34.84 -17.83
N GLY A 684 -34.15 -36.02 -17.88
CA GLY A 684 -34.52 -36.83 -16.72
C GLY A 684 -35.78 -36.37 -16.00
N PHE A 685 -36.39 -35.24 -16.42
CA PHE A 685 -37.60 -34.70 -15.82
C PHE A 685 -38.87 -35.22 -16.52
N PRO A 686 -39.84 -35.78 -15.79
CA PRO A 686 -41.05 -36.36 -16.37
C PRO A 686 -41.97 -35.32 -17.02
N ASP A 687 -41.86 -34.05 -16.64
CA ASP A 687 -42.62 -32.93 -17.18
C ASP A 687 -41.91 -32.20 -18.34
N VAL A 688 -40.78 -32.72 -18.82
CA VAL A 688 -40.04 -32.19 -19.97
C VAL A 688 -40.00 -33.24 -21.08
N THR A 689 -41.02 -33.23 -21.94
CA THR A 689 -41.09 -34.18 -23.07
C THR A 689 -40.19 -33.74 -24.22
N SER A 690 -39.54 -34.69 -24.90
CA SER A 690 -38.60 -34.45 -26.02
C SER A 690 -39.15 -33.64 -27.21
N THR A 691 -40.47 -33.48 -27.32
CA THR A 691 -41.12 -32.68 -28.39
C THR A 691 -41.19 -31.18 -28.08
N LYS A 692 -40.84 -30.76 -26.86
CA LYS A 692 -40.89 -29.35 -26.43
C LYS A 692 -39.66 -28.60 -26.92
N TYR A 693 -39.85 -27.33 -27.29
CA TYR A 693 -38.77 -26.49 -27.84
C TYR A 693 -37.61 -26.27 -26.84
N TYR A 694 -37.87 -26.35 -25.53
CA TYR A 694 -36.88 -26.21 -24.47
C TYR A 694 -36.24 -27.54 -24.03
N ALA A 695 -36.67 -28.69 -24.56
CA ALA A 695 -36.21 -30.00 -24.07
C ALA A 695 -34.68 -30.16 -24.15
N ALA A 696 -34.09 -29.76 -25.28
CA ALA A 696 -32.63 -29.77 -25.48
C ALA A 696 -31.92 -28.81 -24.51
N ALA A 697 -32.44 -27.58 -24.35
CA ALA A 697 -31.88 -26.59 -23.44
C ALA A 697 -31.90 -27.08 -21.98
N THR A 698 -33.00 -27.70 -21.53
CA THR A 698 -33.09 -28.28 -20.19
C THR A 698 -32.12 -29.44 -20.03
N ALA A 699 -32.02 -30.35 -21.00
CA ALA A 699 -31.09 -31.48 -20.93
C ALA A 699 -29.62 -31.02 -20.88
N TRP A 700 -29.27 -30.01 -21.67
CA TRP A 700 -27.96 -29.37 -21.60
C TRP A 700 -27.72 -28.75 -20.22
N ALA A 701 -28.66 -27.95 -19.71
CA ALA A 701 -28.51 -27.29 -18.42
C ALA A 701 -28.34 -28.29 -17.25
N VAL A 702 -29.04 -29.42 -17.27
CA VAL A 702 -28.86 -30.51 -16.31
C VAL A 702 -27.47 -31.14 -16.43
N LYS A 703 -27.03 -31.43 -17.66
CA LYS A 703 -25.71 -32.03 -17.91
C LYS A 703 -24.56 -31.13 -17.44
N GLN A 704 -24.73 -29.81 -17.55
CA GLN A 704 -23.78 -28.83 -17.03
C GLN A 704 -23.95 -28.53 -15.53
N GLY A 705 -24.92 -29.15 -14.84
CA GLY A 705 -25.18 -28.85 -13.43
C GLY A 705 -25.76 -27.46 -13.16
N ILE A 706 -26.26 -26.77 -14.20
CA ILE A 706 -26.87 -25.44 -14.09
C ILE A 706 -28.25 -25.52 -13.41
N VAL A 707 -28.99 -26.62 -13.64
CA VAL A 707 -30.31 -26.86 -13.03
C VAL A 707 -30.43 -28.27 -12.47
N ASN A 708 -30.99 -28.37 -11.25
CA ASN A 708 -31.22 -29.64 -10.53
C ASN A 708 -32.71 -30.05 -10.44
N GLY A 709 -33.64 -29.19 -10.87
CA GLY A 709 -35.09 -29.43 -10.72
C GLY A 709 -35.58 -29.20 -9.28
N TYR A 710 -36.83 -29.61 -9.03
CA TYR A 710 -37.46 -29.53 -7.71
C TYR A 710 -37.32 -30.86 -6.95
N PRO A 711 -37.47 -30.86 -5.60
CA PRO A 711 -37.40 -32.07 -4.79
C PRO A 711 -38.41 -33.16 -5.16
N ASP A 712 -39.52 -32.79 -5.84
CA ASP A 712 -40.52 -33.73 -6.36
C ASP A 712 -40.11 -34.40 -7.68
N GLY A 713 -38.89 -34.14 -8.16
CA GLY A 713 -38.33 -34.71 -9.39
C GLY A 713 -38.82 -34.04 -10.67
N THR A 714 -39.45 -32.85 -10.60
CA THR A 714 -39.96 -32.11 -11.78
C THR A 714 -39.13 -30.87 -12.11
N PHE A 715 -39.23 -30.37 -13.35
CA PHE A 715 -38.59 -29.12 -13.79
C PHE A 715 -39.48 -27.89 -13.61
N LYS A 716 -40.80 -28.05 -13.73
CA LYS A 716 -41.86 -27.02 -13.72
C LYS A 716 -41.65 -25.93 -14.78
N PRO A 717 -41.67 -26.29 -16.07
CA PRO A 717 -41.27 -25.39 -17.16
C PRO A 717 -42.08 -24.10 -17.23
N ASP A 718 -43.41 -24.18 -17.05
CA ASP A 718 -44.34 -23.05 -17.17
C ASP A 718 -44.39 -22.13 -15.92
N THR A 719 -43.66 -22.47 -14.85
CA THR A 719 -43.67 -21.67 -13.62
C THR A 719 -42.79 -20.42 -13.78
N ASN A 720 -43.29 -19.27 -13.33
CA ASN A 720 -42.50 -18.04 -13.30
C ASN A 720 -41.26 -18.23 -12.43
N ILE A 721 -40.10 -17.81 -12.95
CA ILE A 721 -38.84 -17.90 -12.22
C ILE A 721 -38.64 -16.67 -11.34
N THR A 722 -38.23 -16.88 -10.09
CA THR A 722 -37.91 -15.77 -9.18
C THR A 722 -36.48 -15.26 -9.39
N ARG A 723 -36.19 -14.06 -8.86
CA ARG A 723 -34.84 -13.50 -8.83
C ARG A 723 -33.86 -14.38 -8.04
N ALA A 724 -34.27 -14.96 -6.91
CA ALA A 724 -33.42 -15.90 -6.17
C ALA A 724 -33.11 -17.19 -6.94
N GLN A 725 -34.12 -17.78 -7.60
CA GLN A 725 -33.90 -18.95 -8.46
C GLN A 725 -32.99 -18.62 -9.64
N THR A 726 -33.11 -17.41 -10.18
CA THR A 726 -32.23 -16.91 -11.24
C THR A 726 -30.79 -16.78 -10.72
N ALA A 727 -30.59 -16.17 -9.55
CA ALA A 727 -29.27 -16.04 -8.92
C ALA A 727 -28.61 -17.42 -8.75
N ALA A 728 -29.34 -18.41 -8.24
CA ALA A 728 -28.85 -19.78 -8.07
C ALA A 728 -28.47 -20.47 -9.38
N ILE A 729 -29.22 -20.22 -10.46
CA ILE A 729 -28.90 -20.75 -11.79
C ILE A 729 -27.63 -20.09 -12.34
N LEU A 730 -27.50 -18.77 -12.21
CA LEU A 730 -26.35 -18.01 -12.71
C LEU A 730 -25.07 -18.30 -11.92
N SER A 731 -25.18 -18.43 -10.60
CA SER A 731 -24.09 -18.82 -9.70
C SER A 731 -23.46 -20.14 -10.17
N ARG A 732 -24.28 -21.17 -10.42
CA ARG A 732 -23.81 -22.45 -11.00
C ARG A 732 -23.28 -22.30 -12.43
N ASN A 733 -23.99 -21.55 -13.29
CA ASN A 733 -23.59 -21.36 -14.68
C ASN A 733 -22.23 -20.66 -14.83
N THR A 734 -21.83 -19.84 -13.86
CA THR A 734 -20.56 -19.10 -13.89
C THR A 734 -19.48 -19.70 -12.98
N ALA A 735 -19.79 -20.81 -12.31
CA ALA A 735 -18.81 -21.63 -11.59
C ALA A 735 -18.14 -22.64 -12.52
N ASN A 736 -18.88 -23.10 -13.53
CA ASN A 736 -18.43 -23.99 -14.61
C ASN A 736 -17.88 -23.19 -15.79
#